data_AF-A0A925ZNA0-F1
#
_entry.id   AF-A0A925ZNA0-F1
#
_cell.length_a   1.000
_cell.length_b   1.000
_cell.length_c   1.000
_cell.angle_alpha   90.00
_cell.angle_beta   90.00
_cell.angle_gamma   90.00
#
_symmetry.space_group_name_H-M   'P 1'
#
loop_
_entity.id
_entity.type
_entity.pdbx_description
1 polymer ?
#
loop_
_entity_poly.entity_id
_entity_poly.type
_entity_poly.pdbx_seq_one_letter_code
_entity_poly.pdbx_strand_id
1 'polypeptide(L)'
;MPKPVEITTAYGRRYLLVGAGEVLSPGEDEALALVRAALAESSEVDALRRYFGERGADADADELARLLARELASGALVAIATDDGLTQGMWSPSEHDDWDDIPSLSELRPSETNHSLTLEIVDYTGLPYAELEVFVRDASGEARRVVLDDRGRWSADDLIGPGAVAVDLPPRMQLPPRMLRAQPLQGFVGGSADVPVTRQPRRPLSLRLDQAHRVVVQAPVAQPTTSFPSTLFASESSFPGPGIAHFIRYAQELTDRDLDARIGIFGHTDTTDDVQSNKLLAERRAQAAYALLTGEYEPFAAVAATEQWGLGVYQSMLRVLGCNPGAIDGEPGVQTSLAVNVFRRDYNRDAWHRGGRPRVFGTLPEGDELDAATLNAIVDAYHAEMSGRVKPARFAGPKHVGCGELNPIGDSHADNRRVTLAIYGADAPDAADYPCSAGDAAACQVDEGGVFRCRFYRERIREQSVTHELFPFWDFEWLRTHSGKAHLSVLTHLADTNDARFVVRRARPEADAQDSGDGPAPTDGREIAVVPGLIRNGVAYALWELGVVDPFAVSKWFDDAASGSLLREYAPYFFTVAAHDAWGRGAPPSYALERVTLSDASGPWAVGLTPPGDIVLVAPAELAAAEDRRVAAVRVPARATGAFQR
;
A
#
# COMPACT_ATOMS: atom_id res chain seq x y z
N MET A 1 30.86 62.60 39.87
CA MET A 1 29.91 61.91 40.75
C MET A 1 30.66 61.43 41.98
N PRO A 2 30.02 61.27 43.16
CA PRO A 2 30.72 60.71 44.31
C PRO A 2 31.25 59.30 43.96
N LYS A 3 32.49 58.99 44.40
CA LYS A 3 33.14 57.71 44.11
C LYS A 3 32.28 56.56 44.65
N PRO A 4 32.08 55.47 43.88
CA PRO A 4 31.36 54.29 44.37
C PRO A 4 32.02 53.75 45.64
N VAL A 5 31.22 53.30 46.60
CA VAL A 5 31.74 52.72 47.84
C VAL A 5 31.67 51.19 47.74
N GLU A 6 32.80 50.52 47.95
CA GLU A 6 32.88 49.05 47.96
C GLU A 6 32.58 48.50 49.36
N ILE A 7 31.76 47.46 49.46
CA ILE A 7 31.46 46.75 50.71
C ILE A 7 31.59 45.24 50.49
N THR A 8 32.11 44.50 51.47
CA THR A 8 32.28 43.04 51.39
C THR A 8 31.40 42.35 52.44
N THR A 9 30.74 41.24 52.05
CA THR A 9 29.86 40.46 52.94
C THR A 9 30.55 39.24 53.55
N ALA A 10 29.92 38.64 54.57
CA ALA A 10 30.37 37.44 55.28
C ALA A 10 30.62 36.19 54.39
N TYR A 11 30.16 36.20 53.14
CA TYR A 11 30.41 35.13 52.17
C TYR A 11 31.50 35.49 51.14
N GLY A 12 32.25 36.57 51.38
CA GLY A 12 33.30 37.06 50.49
C GLY A 12 32.79 37.80 49.25
N ARG A 13 31.49 38.10 49.17
CA ARG A 13 30.93 38.83 48.02
C ARG A 13 31.13 40.32 48.18
N ARG A 14 31.64 40.96 47.14
CA ARG A 14 31.92 42.39 47.08
C ARG A 14 30.77 43.11 46.38
N TYR A 15 30.44 44.31 46.84
CA TYR A 15 29.35 45.12 46.30
C TYR A 15 29.82 46.55 46.11
N LEU A 16 29.42 47.18 45.01
CA LEU A 16 29.62 48.62 44.79
C LEU A 16 28.29 49.34 45.01
N LEU A 17 28.32 50.38 45.84
CA LEU A 17 27.20 51.30 46.04
C LEU A 17 27.32 52.47 45.07
N VAL A 18 26.33 52.62 44.20
CA VAL A 18 26.28 53.69 43.17
C VAL A 18 24.94 54.43 43.25
N GLY A 19 24.94 55.74 42.97
CA GLY A 19 23.70 56.52 42.91
C GLY A 19 22.85 56.11 41.70
N ALA A 20 21.56 55.87 41.90
CA ALA A 20 20.73 55.26 40.85
C ALA A 20 20.13 56.29 39.87
N GLY A 21 20.21 55.99 38.58
CA GLY A 21 19.14 56.27 37.62
C GLY A 21 18.39 54.97 37.34
N GLU A 22 17.19 54.85 37.90
CA GLU A 22 16.16 53.79 37.70
C GLU A 22 16.64 52.32 37.63
N VAL A 23 16.72 51.65 38.79
CA VAL A 23 16.77 50.18 38.91
C VAL A 23 15.89 49.73 40.10
N LEU A 24 15.29 48.54 39.97
CA LEU A 24 14.34 47.91 40.91
C LEU A 24 14.80 47.95 42.38
N SER A 25 13.95 48.51 43.24
CA SER A 25 14.22 48.74 44.66
C SER A 25 13.76 47.57 45.54
N PRO A 26 14.65 46.94 46.34
CA PRO A 26 14.23 45.96 47.35
C PRO A 26 13.41 46.62 48.46
N GLY A 27 12.60 45.85 49.19
CA GLY A 27 11.90 46.35 50.37
C GLY A 27 12.86 46.79 51.47
N GLU A 28 12.45 47.75 52.32
CA GLU A 28 13.31 48.34 53.37
C GLU A 28 13.90 47.30 54.33
N ASP A 29 13.13 46.27 54.71
CA ASP A 29 13.61 45.19 55.59
C ASP A 29 14.69 44.31 54.93
N GLU A 30 14.56 44.05 53.63
CA GLU A 30 15.51 43.25 52.85
C GLU A 30 16.81 44.05 52.61
N ALA A 31 16.67 45.34 52.28
CA ALA A 31 17.79 46.28 52.19
C ALA A 31 18.53 46.41 53.53
N LEU A 32 17.80 46.45 54.65
CA LEU A 32 18.38 46.55 55.98
C LEU A 32 19.15 45.29 56.38
N ALA A 33 18.62 44.11 56.05
CA ALA A 33 19.33 42.85 56.30
C ALA A 33 20.64 42.79 55.51
N LEU A 34 20.63 43.18 54.23
CA LEU A 34 21.81 43.22 53.38
C LEU A 34 22.88 44.19 53.91
N VAL A 35 22.48 45.41 54.25
CA VAL A 35 23.43 46.43 54.73
C VAL A 35 24.00 46.06 56.10
N ARG A 36 23.19 45.52 57.01
CA ARG A 36 23.68 45.07 58.33
C ARG A 36 24.72 43.95 58.18
N ALA A 37 24.47 43.00 57.30
CA ALA A 37 25.41 41.92 57.02
C ALA A 37 26.75 42.45 56.47
N ALA A 38 26.71 43.50 55.65
CA ALA A 38 27.92 44.11 55.09
C ALA A 38 28.67 45.01 56.09
N LEU A 39 27.96 45.75 56.95
CA LEU A 39 28.56 46.65 57.94
C LEU A 39 29.15 45.92 59.15
N ALA A 40 28.69 44.70 59.46
CA ALA A 40 29.18 43.93 60.60
C ALA A 40 30.67 43.54 60.48
N GLU A 41 31.21 43.48 59.25
CA GLU A 41 32.60 43.03 58.98
C GLU A 41 33.44 44.06 58.22
N SER A 42 32.88 45.22 57.84
CA SER A 42 33.63 46.23 57.11
C SER A 42 34.48 47.09 58.05
N SER A 43 35.79 47.18 57.77
CA SER A 43 36.67 48.18 58.39
C SER A 43 36.41 49.61 57.88
N GLU A 44 35.49 49.77 56.92
CA GLU A 44 35.22 51.03 56.22
C GLU A 44 33.98 51.79 56.74
N VAL A 45 33.45 51.42 57.91
CA VAL A 45 32.34 52.15 58.57
C VAL A 45 32.66 53.65 58.68
N ASP A 46 33.92 54.01 58.96
CA ASP A 46 34.34 55.41 59.06
C ASP A 46 34.47 56.12 57.70
N ALA A 47 34.62 55.39 56.60
CA ALA A 47 34.57 55.94 55.24
C ALA A 47 33.11 56.19 54.82
N LEU A 48 32.20 55.25 55.14
CA LEU A 48 30.76 55.41 54.95
C LEU A 48 30.21 56.57 55.79
N ARG A 49 30.61 56.68 57.07
CA ARG A 49 30.26 57.84 57.91
C ARG A 49 30.69 59.17 57.30
N ARG A 50 31.91 59.23 56.75
CA ARG A 50 32.40 60.44 56.05
C ARG A 50 31.62 60.73 54.77
N TYR A 51 31.24 59.69 54.03
CA TYR A 51 30.47 59.81 52.79
C TYR A 51 29.05 60.35 53.02
N PHE A 52 28.37 59.89 54.07
CA PHE A 52 27.06 60.40 54.49
C PHE A 52 27.13 61.61 55.44
N GLY A 53 28.34 62.19 55.58
CA GLY A 53 28.77 63.11 56.64
C GLY A 53 28.11 64.48 56.72
N GLU A 54 27.02 64.74 55.99
CA GLU A 54 26.17 65.92 56.22
C GLU A 54 24.77 65.57 56.76
N ARG A 55 24.41 64.27 56.84
CA ARG A 55 23.08 63.81 57.29
C ARG A 55 23.04 62.97 58.57
N GLY A 56 24.19 62.62 59.17
CA GLY A 56 24.21 61.79 60.38
C GLY A 56 25.59 61.65 61.03
N ALA A 57 26.17 62.75 61.50
CA ALA A 57 27.55 62.79 62.00
C ALA A 57 27.82 61.98 63.28
N ASP A 58 26.80 61.49 63.99
CA ASP A 58 26.93 60.66 65.20
C ASP A 58 26.24 59.28 65.10
N ALA A 59 25.82 58.87 63.89
CA ALA A 59 25.09 57.60 63.73
C ALA A 59 25.99 56.39 64.07
N ASP A 60 25.46 55.51 64.93
CA ASP A 60 26.06 54.20 65.15
C ASP A 60 25.93 53.30 63.91
N ALA A 61 26.60 52.15 63.91
CA ALA A 61 26.60 51.26 62.75
C ALA A 61 25.18 50.77 62.37
N ASP A 62 24.26 50.67 63.33
CA ASP A 62 22.89 50.24 63.07
C ASP A 62 22.04 51.37 62.48
N GLU A 63 22.26 52.59 62.93
CA GLU A 63 21.61 53.78 62.39
C GLU A 63 22.08 54.09 60.96
N LEU A 64 23.39 53.92 60.70
CA LEU A 64 23.96 53.98 59.35
C LEU A 64 23.39 52.88 58.45
N ALA A 65 23.20 51.66 58.98
CA ALA A 65 22.60 50.56 58.24
C ALA A 65 21.17 50.88 57.80
N ARG A 66 20.36 51.45 58.70
CA ARG A 66 18.98 51.89 58.41
C ARG A 66 18.93 53.04 57.43
N LEU A 67 19.88 53.97 57.48
CA LEU A 67 19.95 55.07 56.52
C LEU A 67 20.22 54.54 55.11
N LEU A 68 21.24 53.71 54.96
CA LEU A 68 21.60 53.05 53.70
C LEU A 68 20.47 52.15 53.16
N ALA A 69 19.80 51.40 54.04
CA ALA A 69 18.67 50.57 53.66
C ALA A 69 17.50 51.39 53.11
N ARG A 70 17.21 52.54 53.71
CA ARG A 70 16.19 53.46 53.21
C ARG A 70 16.55 54.06 51.87
N GLU A 71 17.81 54.44 51.67
CA GLU A 71 18.30 54.97 50.41
C GLU A 71 18.32 53.89 49.30
N LEU A 72 18.60 52.63 49.64
CA LEU A 72 18.47 51.49 48.71
C LEU A 72 16.99 51.19 48.37
N ALA A 73 16.11 51.19 49.36
CA ALA A 73 14.69 50.91 49.19
C ALA A 73 13.92 52.05 48.50
N SER A 74 14.40 53.30 48.63
CA SER A 74 13.88 54.45 47.88
C SER A 74 14.40 54.48 46.44
N GLY A 75 15.35 53.61 46.09
CA GLY A 75 16.04 53.62 44.81
C GLY A 75 17.02 54.78 44.64
N ALA A 76 17.41 55.48 45.72
CA ALA A 76 18.45 56.50 45.67
C ALA A 76 19.87 55.91 45.58
N LEU A 77 20.05 54.68 46.07
CA LEU A 77 21.26 53.86 45.91
C LEU A 77 20.92 52.54 45.22
N VAL A 78 21.88 52.01 44.46
CA VAL A 78 21.86 50.62 43.95
C VAL A 78 23.07 49.89 44.50
N ALA A 79 22.84 48.66 45.00
CA ALA A 79 23.91 47.74 45.33
C ALA A 79 24.19 46.85 44.12
N ILE A 80 25.39 46.98 43.54
CA ILE A 80 25.83 46.12 42.44
C ILE A 80 26.71 45.02 43.03
N ALA A 81 26.26 43.76 42.95
CA ALA A 81 27.09 42.62 43.30
C ALA A 81 28.20 42.47 42.26
N THR A 82 29.45 42.32 42.71
CA THR A 82 30.58 42.01 41.83
C THR A 82 30.93 40.52 41.99
N ASP A 83 30.76 39.75 40.91
CA ASP A 83 31.02 38.31 40.91
C ASP A 83 32.53 38.04 40.77
N ASP A 84 33.11 37.43 41.79
CA ASP A 84 34.48 36.92 41.72
C ASP A 84 34.51 35.52 41.06
N GLY A 85 34.79 35.50 39.74
CA GLY A 85 35.74 34.52 39.18
C GLY A 85 35.41 33.82 37.86
N LEU A 86 35.94 34.36 36.74
CA LEU A 86 36.72 33.73 35.63
C LEU A 86 36.71 34.74 34.46
N THR A 87 37.68 35.64 34.25
CA THR A 87 39.15 35.51 34.17
C THR A 87 39.84 36.82 34.54
N GLN A 88 41.12 36.70 34.90
CA GLN A 88 42.10 37.73 35.26
C GLN A 88 41.98 39.08 34.53
N GLY A 89 41.67 40.11 35.31
CA GLY A 89 42.08 41.48 35.09
C GLY A 89 42.26 42.11 36.47
N MET A 90 43.50 42.28 36.91
CA MET A 90 43.82 43.03 38.13
C MET A 90 43.32 44.47 37.93
N TRP A 91 42.23 44.85 38.57
CA TRP A 91 41.82 46.24 38.69
C TRP A 91 42.12 46.70 40.11
N SER A 92 43.27 47.34 40.29
CA SER A 92 43.60 48.10 41.49
C SER A 92 43.08 49.53 41.28
N PRO A 93 42.17 50.06 42.13
CA PRO A 93 41.63 51.40 41.98
C PRO A 93 42.63 52.53 42.30
N SER A 94 43.91 52.22 42.51
CA SER A 94 44.91 53.18 42.97
C SER A 94 45.61 53.97 41.86
N GLU A 95 45.45 53.62 40.58
CA GLU A 95 46.15 54.29 39.48
C GLU A 95 45.23 54.43 38.26
N HIS A 96 44.33 55.42 38.26
CA HIS A 96 43.90 56.24 37.11
C HIS A 96 42.61 57.02 37.47
N ASP A 97 42.60 58.30 37.09
CA ASP A 97 41.54 59.28 37.36
C ASP A 97 40.47 59.37 36.24
N ASP A 98 40.48 58.49 35.24
CA ASP A 98 39.53 58.57 34.12
C ASP A 98 38.34 57.63 34.31
N TRP A 99 37.29 58.17 34.96
CA TRP A 99 35.98 57.55 35.09
C TRP A 99 35.06 57.78 33.87
N ASP A 100 35.54 58.52 32.86
CA ASP A 100 34.77 58.89 31.67
C ASP A 100 34.70 57.76 30.60
N ASP A 101 35.43 56.65 30.79
CA ASP A 101 35.48 55.49 29.89
C ASP A 101 34.63 54.28 30.36
N ILE A 102 33.78 54.44 31.38
CA ILE A 102 32.83 53.39 31.75
C ILE A 102 31.68 53.40 30.74
N PRO A 103 31.44 52.32 29.96
CA PRO A 103 30.34 52.27 29.01
C PRO A 103 29.00 52.52 29.73
N SER A 104 28.13 53.28 29.07
CA SER A 104 26.81 53.63 29.63
C SER A 104 26.04 52.35 30.01
N LEU A 105 25.19 52.39 31.04
CA LEU A 105 24.27 51.29 31.38
C LEU A 105 23.38 50.88 30.18
N SER A 106 23.17 51.78 29.21
CA SER A 106 22.49 51.49 27.94
C SER A 106 23.33 50.69 26.92
N GLU A 107 24.64 50.59 27.13
CA GLU A 107 25.61 49.84 26.32
C GLU A 107 25.95 48.48 26.95
N LEU A 108 25.56 48.25 28.21
CA LEU A 108 25.54 46.94 28.83
C LEU A 108 24.45 46.09 28.16
N ARG A 109 24.84 45.30 27.15
CA ARG A 109 24.01 44.20 26.67
C ARG A 109 23.79 43.26 27.86
N PRO A 110 22.55 42.76 28.10
CA PRO A 110 22.36 41.70 29.08
C PRO A 110 23.38 40.61 28.78
N SER A 111 24.14 40.18 29.79
CA SER A 111 25.09 39.08 29.66
C SER A 111 24.39 37.99 28.85
N GLU A 112 24.99 37.55 27.75
CA GLU A 112 24.47 36.47 26.92
C GLU A 112 24.29 35.25 27.82
N THR A 113 23.11 35.11 28.42
CA THR A 113 22.79 33.96 29.26
C THR A 113 22.70 32.81 28.30
N ASN A 114 23.68 31.92 28.39
CA ASN A 114 23.67 30.65 27.71
C ASN A 114 22.36 29.92 28.05
N HIS A 115 21.57 29.64 27.02
CA HIS A 115 20.34 28.88 27.13
C HIS A 115 20.54 27.45 26.66
N SER A 116 19.75 26.54 27.22
CA SER A 116 19.79 25.11 26.89
C SER A 116 18.64 24.68 25.97
N LEU A 117 18.88 23.68 25.13
CA LEU A 117 17.84 22.99 24.38
C LEU A 117 18.18 21.52 24.32
N THR A 118 17.23 20.65 24.67
CA THR A 118 17.30 19.22 24.37
C THR A 118 16.20 18.88 23.35
N LEU A 119 16.59 18.27 22.23
CA LEU A 119 15.69 17.85 21.17
C LEU A 119 15.76 16.33 21.03
N GLU A 120 14.62 15.65 21.06
CA GLU A 120 14.47 14.23 20.72
C GLU A 120 13.49 14.08 19.55
N ILE A 121 13.90 13.46 18.45
CA ILE A 121 13.02 13.20 17.30
C ILE A 121 12.76 11.71 17.17
N VAL A 122 11.50 11.33 17.28
CA VAL A 122 11.01 9.95 17.12
C VAL A 122 9.83 9.91 16.16
N ASP A 123 9.49 8.75 15.64
CA ASP A 123 8.22 8.57 14.95
C ASP A 123 7.06 8.31 15.93
N TYR A 124 5.85 8.21 15.38
CA TYR A 124 4.63 7.93 16.15
C TYR A 124 4.62 6.57 16.88
N THR A 125 5.59 5.69 16.60
CA THR A 125 5.77 4.40 17.31
C THR A 125 6.89 4.46 18.35
N GLY A 126 7.65 5.55 18.40
CA GLY A 126 8.80 5.73 19.30
C GLY A 126 10.13 5.29 18.72
N LEU A 127 10.24 5.03 17.41
CA LEU A 127 11.53 4.76 16.75
C LEU A 127 12.30 6.07 16.54
N PRO A 128 13.58 6.14 16.96
CA PRO A 128 14.34 7.38 16.84
C PRO A 128 14.81 7.68 15.41
N TYR A 129 14.83 8.96 15.07
CA TYR A 129 15.44 9.48 13.84
C TYR A 129 16.95 9.71 14.04
N ALA A 130 17.67 8.62 14.29
CA ALA A 130 19.10 8.69 14.55
C ALA A 130 19.91 9.19 13.34
N GLU A 131 21.03 9.89 13.54
CA GLU A 131 21.83 10.51 12.45
C GLU A 131 21.06 11.51 11.56
N LEU A 132 19.82 11.87 11.91
CA LEU A 132 19.07 12.87 11.18
C LEU A 132 19.77 14.21 11.29
N GLU A 133 19.97 14.86 10.15
CA GLU A 133 20.47 16.22 10.10
C GLU A 133 19.32 17.22 10.15
N VAL A 134 19.44 18.19 11.06
CA VAL A 134 18.52 19.32 11.17
C VAL A 134 19.31 20.62 11.30
N PHE A 135 18.69 21.76 11.01
CA PHE A 135 19.29 23.07 11.28
C PHE A 135 18.56 23.74 12.43
N VAL A 136 19.30 24.18 13.44
CA VAL A 136 18.77 24.95 14.57
C VAL A 136 19.17 26.40 14.39
N ARG A 137 18.19 27.29 14.33
CA ARG A 137 18.38 28.74 14.26
C ARG A 137 18.05 29.37 15.60
N ASP A 138 19.03 30.06 16.18
CA ASP A 138 18.84 30.79 17.41
C ASP A 138 18.15 32.16 17.20
N ALA A 139 18.04 32.96 18.25
CA ALA A 139 17.41 34.27 18.19
C ALA A 139 18.18 35.28 17.32
N SER A 140 19.47 35.05 17.05
CA SER A 140 20.27 35.87 16.13
C SER A 140 19.97 35.56 14.65
N GLY A 141 19.34 34.41 14.39
CA GLY A 141 19.07 33.90 13.05
C GLY A 141 20.20 33.06 12.45
N GLU A 142 21.31 32.89 13.19
CA GLU A 142 22.41 32.00 12.81
C GLU A 142 21.92 30.54 12.81
N ALA A 143 22.19 29.81 11.71
CA ALA A 143 21.78 28.42 11.57
C ALA A 143 22.94 27.47 11.86
N ARG A 144 22.80 26.63 12.88
CA ARG A 144 23.72 25.55 13.22
C ARG A 144 23.21 24.24 12.65
N ARG A 145 24.04 23.57 11.83
CA ARG A 145 23.80 22.19 11.38
C ARG A 145 24.08 21.24 12.55
N VAL A 146 23.12 20.38 12.87
CA VAL A 146 23.24 19.40 13.97
C VAL A 146 22.82 18.02 13.47
N VAL A 147 23.47 16.99 14.01
CA VAL A 147 23.20 15.58 13.69
C VAL A 147 22.75 14.90 14.97
N LEU A 148 21.58 14.24 14.93
CA LEU A 148 21.02 13.54 16.08
C LEU A 148 21.83 12.26 16.40
N ASP A 149 21.95 11.93 17.68
CA ASP A 149 22.61 10.71 18.15
C ASP A 149 21.82 9.43 17.83
N ASP A 150 22.32 8.26 18.28
CA ASP A 150 21.66 6.96 18.06
C ASP A 150 20.26 6.84 18.69
N ARG A 151 19.91 7.75 19.60
CA ARG A 151 18.58 7.85 20.22
C ARG A 151 17.73 8.96 19.60
N GLY A 152 18.17 9.53 18.47
CA GLY A 152 17.50 10.66 17.84
C GLY A 152 17.54 11.92 18.69
N ARG A 153 18.55 12.07 19.56
CA ARG A 153 18.69 13.21 20.48
C ARG A 153 19.81 14.15 20.08
N TRP A 154 19.62 15.42 20.42
CA TRP A 154 20.66 16.44 20.42
C TRP A 154 20.45 17.35 21.64
N SER A 155 21.53 17.87 22.21
CA SER A 155 21.46 18.85 23.28
C SER A 155 22.57 19.89 23.12
N ALA A 156 22.23 21.12 23.48
CA ALA A 156 23.15 22.25 23.56
C ALA A 156 22.82 23.08 24.80
N ASP A 157 23.84 23.69 25.39
CA ASP A 157 23.77 24.59 26.53
C ASP A 157 24.41 25.96 26.22
N ASP A 158 24.68 26.25 24.94
CA ASP A 158 25.40 27.42 24.43
C ASP A 158 24.57 28.26 23.44
N LEU A 159 23.23 28.21 23.53
CA LEU A 159 22.36 28.94 22.59
C LEU A 159 22.19 30.41 23.02
N ILE A 160 22.39 31.32 22.06
CA ILE A 160 22.39 32.76 22.31
C ILE A 160 20.97 33.34 22.22
N GLY A 161 20.62 34.11 23.26
CA GLY A 161 19.46 34.99 23.29
C GLY A 161 18.19 34.35 23.86
N PRO A 162 17.35 35.13 24.58
CA PRO A 162 16.11 34.63 25.14
C PRO A 162 15.08 34.37 24.02
N GLY A 163 14.24 33.34 24.20
CA GLY A 163 13.07 33.14 23.36
C GLY A 163 12.92 31.73 22.78
N ALA A 164 12.45 31.66 21.53
CA ALA A 164 12.22 30.42 20.82
C ALA A 164 13.25 30.24 19.70
N VAL A 165 13.74 29.02 19.54
CA VAL A 165 14.59 28.62 18.42
C VAL A 165 13.75 28.03 17.29
N ALA A 166 14.18 28.24 16.05
CA ALA A 166 13.56 27.62 14.89
C ALA A 166 14.36 26.37 14.48
N VAL A 167 13.71 25.21 14.41
CA VAL A 167 14.31 23.97 13.94
C VAL A 167 13.81 23.66 12.53
N ASP A 168 14.69 23.82 11.54
CA ASP A 168 14.45 23.41 10.16
C ASP A 168 14.66 21.89 10.06
N LEU A 169 13.55 21.18 9.90
CA LEU A 169 13.57 19.77 9.56
C LEU A 169 13.79 19.58 8.05
N PRO A 170 14.35 18.44 7.61
CA PRO A 170 14.44 18.16 6.19
C PRO A 170 13.04 18.17 5.55
N PRO A 171 12.92 18.52 4.26
CA PRO A 171 11.63 18.56 3.55
C PRO A 171 10.86 17.23 3.62
N ARG A 172 11.57 16.13 3.88
CA ARG A 172 10.98 14.82 4.07
C ARG A 172 11.67 14.06 5.20
N MET A 173 10.90 13.71 6.21
CA MET A 173 11.31 12.89 7.35
C MET A 173 11.22 11.41 6.96
N GLN A 174 12.38 10.77 6.75
CA GLN A 174 12.48 9.33 6.55
C GLN A 174 13.26 8.71 7.69
N LEU A 175 12.81 7.54 8.19
CA LEU A 175 13.62 6.81 9.15
C LEU A 175 14.91 6.35 8.46
N PRO A 176 16.06 6.48 9.12
CA PRO A 176 17.31 5.90 8.63
C PRO A 176 17.15 4.39 8.47
N PRO A 177 17.71 3.76 7.41
CA PRO A 177 17.57 2.32 7.19
C PRO A 177 17.98 1.45 8.38
N ARG A 178 19.02 1.86 9.14
CA ARG A 178 19.46 1.15 10.36
C ARG A 178 18.42 1.13 11.48
N MET A 179 17.54 2.14 11.53
CA MET A 179 16.52 2.28 12.57
C MET A 179 15.26 1.45 12.29
N LEU A 180 15.08 0.94 11.08
CA LEU A 180 13.96 0.06 10.74
C LEU A 180 13.95 -1.26 11.53
N ARG A 181 15.11 -1.69 12.00
CA ARG A 181 15.29 -2.87 12.87
C ARG A 181 15.52 -2.52 14.33
N ALA A 182 15.52 -1.23 14.68
CA ALA A 182 15.68 -0.81 16.06
C ALA A 182 14.40 -1.10 16.84
N GLN A 183 14.53 -1.29 18.16
CA GLN A 183 13.37 -1.31 19.02
C GLN A 183 12.90 0.13 19.28
N PRO A 184 11.58 0.37 19.39
CA PRO A 184 11.07 1.62 19.91
C PRO A 184 11.70 1.97 21.26
N LEU A 185 11.81 3.27 21.57
CA LEU A 185 12.26 3.70 22.88
C LEU A 185 11.39 3.06 23.97
N GLN A 186 12.03 2.41 24.94
CA GLN A 186 11.35 1.70 26.01
C GLN A 186 10.42 2.66 26.78
N GLY A 187 9.15 2.28 26.90
CA GLY A 187 8.15 3.09 27.59
C GLY A 187 7.68 4.33 26.82
N PHE A 188 7.96 4.41 25.50
CA PHE A 188 7.38 5.46 24.67
C PHE A 188 5.86 5.42 24.71
N VAL A 189 5.28 6.50 25.21
CA VAL A 189 3.85 6.80 25.16
C VAL A 189 3.74 8.25 24.72
N GLY A 190 3.03 8.48 23.62
CA GLY A 190 2.76 9.84 23.15
C GLY A 190 2.08 10.66 24.23
N GLY A 191 2.61 11.84 24.53
CA GLY A 191 2.12 12.74 25.56
C GLY A 191 1.65 14.07 25.00
N SER A 192 0.86 14.81 25.77
CA SER A 192 0.41 16.17 25.38
C SER A 192 1.54 17.21 25.30
N ALA A 193 2.72 16.88 25.80
CA ALA A 193 3.93 17.71 25.73
C ALA A 193 4.75 17.45 24.44
N ASP A 194 4.39 16.43 23.66
CA ASP A 194 5.09 16.12 22.41
C ASP A 194 4.72 17.14 21.33
N VAL A 195 5.68 17.46 20.46
CA VAL A 195 5.49 18.36 19.33
C VAL A 195 5.20 17.51 18.08
N PRO A 196 3.93 17.39 17.64
CA PRO A 196 3.60 16.58 16.47
C PRO A 196 4.10 17.26 15.19
N VAL A 197 4.74 16.50 14.31
CA VAL A 197 5.14 16.98 12.98
C VAL A 197 4.73 16.01 11.89
N THR A 198 4.37 16.52 10.72
CA THR A 198 4.10 15.66 9.55
C THR A 198 5.41 15.15 8.96
N ARG A 199 5.34 14.09 8.14
CA ARG A 199 6.53 13.60 7.41
C ARG A 199 7.08 14.57 6.38
N GLN A 200 6.29 15.56 5.98
CA GLN A 200 6.69 16.62 5.07
C GLN A 200 6.45 17.98 5.77
N PRO A 201 7.33 18.36 6.71
CA PRO A 201 7.18 19.60 7.44
C PRO A 201 7.29 20.78 6.45
N ARG A 202 6.27 21.65 6.46
CA ARG A 202 6.21 22.81 5.54
C ARG A 202 6.84 24.08 6.13
N ARG A 203 7.11 24.09 7.42
CA ARG A 203 7.61 25.24 8.17
C ARG A 203 8.59 24.78 9.26
N PRO A 204 9.54 25.64 9.65
CA PRO A 204 10.41 25.37 10.79
C PRO A 204 9.59 25.21 12.07
N LEU A 205 10.03 24.34 12.99
CA LEU A 205 9.42 24.18 14.30
C LEU A 205 9.90 25.28 15.25
N SER A 206 9.00 25.96 15.94
CA SER A 206 9.37 26.94 16.97
C SER A 206 9.37 26.27 18.35
N LEU A 207 10.55 26.13 18.97
CA LEU A 207 10.75 25.44 20.25
C LEU A 207 11.26 26.42 21.30
N ARG A 208 10.80 26.28 22.54
CA ARG A 208 11.22 27.15 23.65
C ARG A 208 12.57 26.72 24.20
N LEU A 209 13.45 27.68 24.46
CA LEU A 209 14.69 27.43 25.20
C LEU A 209 14.43 27.00 26.65
N ASP A 210 15.45 26.41 27.26
CA ASP A 210 15.50 25.83 28.61
C ASP A 210 14.47 24.73 28.87
N GLN A 211 14.15 23.97 27.82
CA GLN A 211 13.21 22.86 27.84
C GLN A 211 13.70 21.69 26.99
N ALA A 212 13.31 20.49 27.41
CA ALA A 212 13.42 19.30 26.57
C ALA A 212 12.17 19.16 25.71
N HIS A 213 12.36 19.09 24.40
CA HIS A 213 11.29 18.89 23.42
C HIS A 213 11.42 17.52 22.78
N ARG A 214 10.31 16.80 22.70
CA ARG A 214 10.20 15.59 21.91
C ARG A 214 9.32 15.86 20.70
N VAL A 215 9.92 15.80 19.52
CA VAL A 215 9.24 15.93 18.24
C VAL A 215 8.82 14.55 17.77
N VAL A 216 7.51 14.37 17.56
CA VAL A 216 6.93 13.09 17.14
C VAL A 216 6.46 13.20 15.69
N VAL A 217 7.17 12.53 14.79
CA VAL A 217 6.80 12.43 13.39
C VAL A 217 5.56 11.54 13.25
N GLN A 218 4.44 12.17 12.96
CA GLN A 218 3.14 11.54 12.83
C GLN A 218 3.11 10.57 11.64
N ALA A 219 2.32 9.51 11.78
CA ALA A 219 1.94 8.70 10.64
C ALA A 219 1.31 9.59 9.56
N PRO A 220 1.47 9.29 8.27
CA PRO A 220 0.65 9.92 7.25
C PRO A 220 -0.83 9.76 7.61
N VAL A 221 -1.64 10.78 7.32
CA VAL A 221 -3.10 10.68 7.50
C VAL A 221 -3.56 9.46 6.71
N ALA A 222 -4.16 8.50 7.41
CA ALA A 222 -4.66 7.29 6.78
C ALA A 222 -5.73 7.69 5.75
N GLN A 223 -5.45 7.42 4.48
CA GLN A 223 -6.41 7.69 3.43
C GLN A 223 -7.46 6.58 3.42
N PRO A 224 -8.72 6.89 3.08
CA PRO A 224 -9.70 5.87 2.77
C PRO A 224 -9.22 5.12 1.54
N THR A 225 -8.55 3.99 1.75
CA THR A 225 -8.07 3.11 0.70
C THR A 225 -8.95 1.88 0.68
N THR A 226 -9.51 1.54 -0.48
CA THR A 226 -10.13 0.23 -0.70
C THR A 226 -9.09 -0.66 -1.37
N SER A 227 -8.83 -1.84 -0.82
CA SER A 227 -7.93 -2.81 -1.45
C SER A 227 -8.71 -3.96 -2.08
N PHE A 228 -8.24 -4.44 -3.23
CA PHE A 228 -8.78 -5.62 -3.91
C PHE A 228 -7.62 -6.59 -4.21
N PRO A 229 -7.32 -7.54 -3.30
CA PRO A 229 -6.34 -8.58 -3.53
C PRO A 229 -6.89 -9.66 -4.47
N SER A 230 -6.04 -10.18 -5.35
CA SER A 230 -6.40 -11.26 -6.24
C SER A 230 -5.27 -12.26 -6.42
N THR A 231 -5.57 -13.52 -6.10
CA THR A 231 -4.69 -14.67 -6.22
C THR A 231 -4.73 -15.19 -7.65
N LEU A 232 -3.78 -14.75 -8.46
CA LEU A 232 -3.80 -14.95 -9.92
C LEU A 232 -2.60 -15.73 -10.44
N PHE A 233 -1.67 -16.10 -9.57
CA PHE A 233 -0.34 -16.56 -9.97
C PHE A 233 -0.05 -17.94 -9.39
N ALA A 234 0.51 -18.80 -10.24
CA ALA A 234 1.10 -20.06 -9.79
C ALA A 234 2.38 -19.82 -8.97
N SER A 235 2.91 -20.88 -8.36
CA SER A 235 4.22 -20.86 -7.70
C SER A 235 5.29 -20.38 -8.68
N GLU A 236 6.22 -19.53 -8.21
CA GLU A 236 7.39 -19.09 -8.98
C GLU A 236 7.08 -18.44 -10.36
N SER A 237 5.83 -18.06 -10.61
CA SER A 237 5.40 -17.51 -11.89
C SER A 237 4.84 -16.11 -11.75
N SER A 238 5.11 -15.26 -12.75
CA SER A 238 4.42 -13.99 -12.95
C SER A 238 3.41 -14.01 -14.10
N PHE A 239 3.00 -15.19 -14.59
CA PHE A 239 1.88 -15.31 -15.52
C PHE A 239 0.57 -14.99 -14.80
N PRO A 240 -0.15 -13.91 -15.16
CA PRO A 240 -1.48 -13.66 -14.62
C PRO A 240 -2.45 -14.66 -15.26
N GLY A 241 -2.91 -15.64 -14.49
CA GLY A 241 -3.88 -16.62 -14.95
C GLY A 241 -5.21 -15.97 -15.41
N PRO A 242 -6.11 -16.73 -16.05
CA PRO A 242 -7.37 -16.23 -16.61
C PRO A 242 -8.28 -15.50 -15.61
N GLY A 243 -8.15 -15.78 -14.30
CA GLY A 243 -8.83 -15.01 -13.25
C GLY A 243 -8.56 -13.49 -13.30
N ILE A 244 -7.49 -13.03 -13.96
CA ILE A 244 -7.18 -11.60 -14.16
C ILE A 244 -8.31 -10.85 -14.88
N ALA A 245 -9.14 -11.53 -15.68
CA ALA A 245 -10.33 -10.95 -16.31
C ALA A 245 -11.22 -10.21 -15.30
N HIS A 246 -11.44 -10.83 -14.14
CA HIS A 246 -12.27 -10.25 -13.10
C HIS A 246 -11.62 -9.01 -12.48
N PHE A 247 -10.33 -9.09 -12.22
CA PHE A 247 -9.51 -8.00 -11.69
C PHE A 247 -9.52 -6.77 -12.62
N ILE A 248 -9.44 -7.00 -13.93
CA ILE A 248 -9.48 -5.95 -14.96
C ILE A 248 -10.87 -5.29 -15.02
N ARG A 249 -11.94 -6.09 -15.05
CA ARG A 249 -13.31 -5.60 -15.03
C ARG A 249 -13.56 -4.72 -13.80
N TYR A 250 -13.17 -5.20 -12.63
CA TYR A 250 -13.33 -4.47 -11.37
C TYR A 250 -12.61 -3.11 -11.40
N ALA A 251 -11.35 -3.09 -11.85
CA ALA A 251 -10.59 -1.85 -11.98
C ALA A 251 -11.25 -0.86 -12.97
N GLN A 252 -11.75 -1.34 -14.12
CA GLN A 252 -12.44 -0.50 -15.10
C GLN A 252 -13.72 0.11 -14.53
N GLU A 253 -14.63 -0.74 -14.00
CA GLU A 253 -15.89 -0.29 -13.41
C GLU A 253 -15.67 0.76 -12.33
N LEU A 254 -14.63 0.58 -11.52
CA LEU A 254 -14.27 1.53 -10.49
C LEU A 254 -13.78 2.86 -11.07
N THR A 255 -12.87 2.84 -12.04
CA THR A 255 -12.39 4.07 -12.67
C THR A 255 -13.44 4.80 -13.50
N ASP A 256 -14.46 4.09 -13.97
CA ASP A 256 -15.60 4.67 -14.68
C ASP A 256 -16.58 5.33 -13.69
N ARG A 257 -16.72 4.82 -12.47
CA ARG A 257 -17.60 5.36 -11.43
C ARG A 257 -17.02 6.58 -10.72
N ASP A 258 -15.72 6.62 -10.49
CA ASP A 258 -15.04 7.69 -9.76
C ASP A 258 -13.89 8.25 -10.61
N LEU A 259 -14.08 9.47 -11.15
CA LEU A 259 -13.09 10.16 -11.97
C LEU A 259 -11.91 10.76 -11.19
N ASP A 260 -11.87 10.67 -9.87
CA ASP A 260 -10.72 11.06 -9.06
C ASP A 260 -9.95 9.86 -8.50
N ALA A 261 -10.52 8.65 -8.61
CA ALA A 261 -9.88 7.43 -8.15
C ALA A 261 -8.48 7.21 -8.74
N ARG A 262 -7.49 7.00 -7.88
CA ARG A 262 -6.12 6.64 -8.26
C ARG A 262 -5.81 5.23 -7.81
N ILE A 263 -5.02 4.51 -8.61
CA ILE A 263 -4.75 3.08 -8.39
C ILE A 263 -3.27 2.86 -8.08
N GLY A 264 -2.95 2.16 -7.00
CA GLY A 264 -1.66 1.52 -6.79
C GLY A 264 -1.76 0.02 -7.05
N ILE A 265 -0.78 -0.56 -7.75
CA ILE A 265 -0.68 -2.01 -7.95
C ILE A 265 0.48 -2.54 -7.10
N PHE A 266 0.19 -3.50 -6.23
CA PHE A 266 1.18 -4.13 -5.36
C PHE A 266 1.24 -5.63 -5.63
N GLY A 267 2.38 -6.12 -6.13
CA GLY A 267 2.62 -7.55 -6.31
C GLY A 267 3.15 -8.17 -5.04
N HIS A 268 2.76 -9.42 -4.78
CA HIS A 268 3.14 -10.16 -3.59
C HIS A 268 3.62 -11.57 -3.97
N THR A 269 4.43 -12.15 -3.08
CA THR A 269 4.86 -13.55 -3.15
C THR A 269 4.56 -14.24 -1.81
N ASP A 270 4.63 -15.57 -1.82
CA ASP A 270 4.80 -16.33 -0.60
C ASP A 270 6.23 -16.16 -0.04
N THR A 271 6.53 -16.88 1.04
CA THR A 271 7.75 -16.75 1.84
C THR A 271 8.77 -17.87 1.57
N THR A 272 8.73 -18.50 0.39
CA THR A 272 9.53 -19.72 0.12
C THR A 272 10.97 -19.41 -0.28
N ASP A 273 11.18 -18.30 -1.00
CA ASP A 273 12.49 -17.88 -1.51
C ASP A 273 13.11 -16.75 -0.70
N ASP A 274 14.31 -16.30 -1.10
CA ASP A 274 14.93 -15.14 -0.48
C ASP A 274 14.18 -13.83 -0.82
N VAL A 275 14.26 -12.87 0.10
CA VAL A 275 13.57 -11.58 0.03
C VAL A 275 13.80 -10.85 -1.31
N GLN A 276 14.99 -10.94 -1.89
CA GLN A 276 15.34 -10.22 -3.11
C GLN A 276 14.78 -10.91 -4.35
N SER A 277 14.86 -12.24 -4.43
CA SER A 277 14.19 -13.02 -5.48
C SER A 277 12.67 -12.81 -5.45
N ASN A 278 12.08 -12.86 -4.26
CA ASN A 278 10.67 -12.58 -4.03
C ASN A 278 10.27 -11.14 -4.43
N LYS A 279 11.11 -10.15 -4.15
CA LYS A 279 10.91 -8.76 -4.60
C LYS A 279 10.86 -8.66 -6.12
N LEU A 280 11.79 -9.30 -6.83
CA LEU A 280 11.86 -9.27 -8.28
C LEU A 280 10.66 -9.98 -8.92
N LEU A 281 10.25 -11.13 -8.38
CA LEU A 281 9.07 -11.86 -8.85
C LEU A 281 7.78 -11.05 -8.63
N ALA A 282 7.60 -10.49 -7.43
CA ALA A 282 6.48 -9.61 -7.12
C ALA A 282 6.40 -8.39 -8.06
N GLU A 283 7.54 -7.79 -8.41
CA GLU A 283 7.59 -6.66 -9.34
C GLU A 283 7.08 -7.08 -10.72
N ARG A 284 7.51 -8.23 -11.23
CA ARG A 284 7.03 -8.75 -12.52
C ARG A 284 5.54 -9.10 -12.50
N ARG A 285 5.02 -9.62 -11.38
CA ARG A 285 3.56 -9.84 -11.18
C ARG A 285 2.78 -8.52 -11.27
N ALA A 286 3.25 -7.49 -10.57
CA ALA A 286 2.63 -6.16 -10.57
C ALA A 286 2.71 -5.51 -11.96
N GLN A 287 3.85 -5.66 -12.65
CA GLN A 287 4.06 -5.17 -14.01
C GLN A 287 3.16 -5.87 -15.03
N ALA A 288 3.00 -7.20 -14.96
CA ALA A 288 2.11 -7.95 -15.85
C ALA A 288 0.64 -7.51 -15.66
N ALA A 289 0.20 -7.32 -14.42
CA ALA A 289 -1.12 -6.80 -14.11
C ALA A 289 -1.31 -5.36 -14.60
N TYR A 290 -0.32 -4.48 -14.41
CA TYR A 290 -0.34 -3.12 -14.95
C TYR A 290 -0.49 -3.10 -16.47
N ALA A 291 0.32 -3.91 -17.15
CA ALA A 291 0.32 -4.01 -18.60
C ALA A 291 -1.07 -4.42 -19.13
N LEU A 292 -1.65 -5.47 -18.55
CA LEU A 292 -3.01 -5.90 -18.90
C LEU A 292 -4.07 -4.85 -18.55
N LEU A 293 -3.99 -4.17 -17.40
CA LEU A 293 -4.97 -3.13 -17.04
C LEU A 293 -4.96 -1.93 -18.00
N THR A 294 -3.77 -1.57 -18.49
CA THR A 294 -3.54 -0.41 -19.36
C THR A 294 -3.60 -0.72 -20.85
N GLY A 295 -3.46 -2.00 -21.22
CA GLY A 295 -3.30 -2.43 -22.59
C GLY A 295 -1.93 -2.10 -23.20
N GLU A 296 -0.91 -1.85 -22.38
CA GLU A 296 0.47 -1.63 -22.83
C GLU A 296 1.16 -2.98 -23.09
N TYR A 297 1.38 -3.33 -24.37
CA TYR A 297 1.89 -4.65 -24.75
C TYR A 297 3.37 -4.87 -24.38
N GLU A 298 4.20 -3.85 -24.56
CA GLU A 298 5.65 -3.93 -24.43
C GLU A 298 6.07 -4.30 -22.99
N PRO A 299 5.51 -3.70 -21.92
CA PRO A 299 5.74 -4.17 -20.55
C PRO A 299 5.30 -5.64 -20.32
N PHE A 300 4.20 -6.09 -20.92
CA PHE A 300 3.74 -7.48 -20.79
C PHE A 300 4.69 -8.45 -21.50
N ALA A 301 5.09 -8.12 -22.72
CA ALA A 301 6.04 -8.90 -23.51
C ALA A 301 7.42 -8.98 -22.83
N ALA A 302 7.87 -7.90 -22.18
CA ALA A 302 9.11 -7.89 -21.41
C ALA A 302 9.07 -8.86 -20.22
N VAL A 303 7.92 -8.94 -19.51
CA VAL A 303 7.71 -9.93 -18.45
C VAL A 303 7.76 -11.35 -19.02
N ALA A 304 7.01 -11.62 -20.10
CA ALA A 304 6.98 -12.92 -20.76
C ALA A 304 8.38 -13.40 -21.19
N ALA A 305 9.19 -12.49 -21.77
CA ALA A 305 10.55 -12.78 -22.21
C ALA A 305 11.51 -13.07 -21.05
N THR A 306 11.32 -12.41 -19.90
CA THR A 306 12.15 -12.60 -18.70
C THR A 306 11.85 -13.92 -18.01
N GLU A 307 10.56 -14.28 -17.91
CA GLU A 307 10.12 -15.48 -17.18
C GLU A 307 10.32 -16.78 -17.96
N GLN A 308 10.45 -16.71 -19.29
CA GLN A 308 10.57 -17.90 -20.15
C GLN A 308 9.47 -18.93 -19.85
N TRP A 309 8.22 -18.47 -19.87
CA TRP A 309 7.07 -19.29 -19.51
C TRP A 309 7.08 -20.66 -20.22
N GLY A 310 6.83 -21.72 -19.44
CA GLY A 310 6.78 -23.09 -19.98
C GLY A 310 5.53 -23.36 -20.82
N LEU A 311 5.50 -24.51 -21.51
CA LEU A 311 4.40 -24.91 -22.38
C LEU A 311 3.03 -24.90 -21.68
N GLY A 312 2.96 -25.25 -20.39
CA GLY A 312 1.71 -25.22 -19.63
C GLY A 312 1.07 -23.83 -19.56
N VAL A 313 1.86 -22.76 -19.56
CA VAL A 313 1.33 -21.39 -19.62
C VAL A 313 0.76 -21.09 -20.99
N TYR A 314 1.44 -21.47 -22.07
CA TYR A 314 0.94 -21.29 -23.43
C TYR A 314 -0.32 -22.11 -23.70
N GLN A 315 -0.42 -23.33 -23.17
CA GLN A 315 -1.66 -24.12 -23.18
C GLN A 315 -2.78 -23.36 -22.45
N SER A 316 -2.52 -22.80 -21.27
CA SER A 316 -3.51 -21.97 -20.57
C SER A 316 -3.97 -20.77 -21.41
N MET A 317 -3.04 -20.06 -22.06
CA MET A 317 -3.36 -18.94 -22.95
C MET A 317 -4.21 -19.39 -24.15
N LEU A 318 -3.85 -20.51 -24.78
CA LEU A 318 -4.62 -21.08 -25.89
C LEU A 318 -6.06 -21.39 -25.45
N ARG A 319 -6.26 -21.95 -24.25
CA ARG A 319 -7.59 -22.20 -23.69
C ARG A 319 -8.39 -20.90 -23.47
N VAL A 320 -7.75 -19.83 -23.03
CA VAL A 320 -8.39 -18.49 -22.91
C VAL A 320 -8.80 -17.95 -24.26
N LEU A 321 -7.97 -18.14 -25.28
CA LEU A 321 -8.21 -17.69 -26.65
C LEU A 321 -9.25 -18.54 -27.40
N GLY A 322 -9.90 -19.50 -26.72
CA GLY A 322 -10.88 -20.42 -27.34
C GLY A 322 -10.25 -21.51 -28.21
N CYS A 323 -8.92 -21.65 -28.16
CA CYS A 323 -8.16 -22.68 -28.86
C CYS A 323 -7.82 -23.80 -27.87
N ASN A 324 -8.78 -24.67 -27.55
CA ASN A 324 -8.62 -25.62 -26.43
C ASN A 324 -7.51 -26.65 -26.66
N PRO A 325 -6.40 -26.62 -25.89
CA PRO A 325 -5.24 -27.48 -26.09
C PRO A 325 -5.41 -28.87 -25.45
N GLY A 326 -6.55 -29.15 -24.82
CA GLY A 326 -6.72 -30.30 -23.93
C GLY A 326 -6.05 -30.05 -22.59
N ALA A 327 -5.20 -30.99 -22.16
CA ALA A 327 -4.55 -30.95 -20.85
C ALA A 327 -3.58 -29.76 -20.75
N ILE A 328 -3.50 -29.19 -19.54
CA ILE A 328 -2.52 -28.16 -19.18
C ILE A 328 -1.41 -28.83 -18.36
N ASP A 329 -0.66 -29.70 -19.03
CA ASP A 329 0.36 -30.58 -18.43
C ASP A 329 1.79 -30.14 -18.78
N GLY A 330 1.95 -29.17 -19.68
CA GLY A 330 3.26 -28.74 -20.15
C GLY A 330 3.90 -29.69 -21.15
N GLU A 331 3.16 -30.69 -21.64
CA GLU A 331 3.63 -31.64 -22.63
C GLU A 331 2.99 -31.38 -24.01
N PRO A 332 3.75 -31.49 -25.11
CA PRO A 332 3.17 -31.37 -26.44
C PRO A 332 2.30 -32.60 -26.74
N GLY A 333 1.03 -32.36 -27.07
CA GLY A 333 0.09 -33.42 -27.44
C GLY A 333 -0.72 -33.09 -28.69
N VAL A 334 -1.41 -34.10 -29.24
CA VAL A 334 -2.25 -33.95 -30.45
C VAL A 334 -3.27 -32.82 -30.29
N GLN A 335 -3.88 -32.67 -29.11
CA GLN A 335 -4.83 -31.58 -28.85
C GLN A 335 -4.15 -30.22 -28.82
N THR A 336 -2.94 -30.12 -28.27
CA THR A 336 -2.15 -28.88 -28.33
C THR A 336 -1.80 -28.51 -29.76
N SER A 337 -1.34 -29.46 -30.59
CA SER A 337 -1.10 -29.24 -32.02
C SER A 337 -2.34 -28.74 -32.76
N LEU A 338 -3.50 -29.35 -32.51
CA LEU A 338 -4.77 -28.92 -33.11
C LEU A 338 -5.14 -27.50 -32.67
N ALA A 339 -4.98 -27.19 -31.38
CA ALA A 339 -5.22 -25.84 -30.85
C ALA A 339 -4.29 -24.80 -31.48
N VAL A 340 -3.01 -25.12 -31.69
CA VAL A 340 -2.04 -24.22 -32.34
C VAL A 340 -2.42 -23.93 -33.78
N ASN A 341 -2.89 -24.94 -34.52
CA ASN A 341 -3.36 -24.75 -35.89
C ASN A 341 -4.59 -23.83 -35.94
N VAL A 342 -5.58 -24.06 -35.07
CA VAL A 342 -6.74 -23.18 -34.91
C VAL A 342 -6.30 -21.76 -34.56
N PHE A 343 -5.39 -21.62 -33.60
CA PHE A 343 -4.84 -20.35 -33.16
C PHE A 343 -4.18 -19.59 -34.31
N ARG A 344 -3.26 -20.21 -35.06
CA ARG A 344 -2.56 -19.56 -36.19
C ARG A 344 -3.53 -19.05 -37.23
N ARG A 345 -4.55 -19.84 -37.58
CA ARG A 345 -5.59 -19.44 -38.54
C ARG A 345 -6.39 -18.24 -38.02
N ASP A 346 -6.80 -18.26 -36.76
CA ASP A 346 -7.68 -17.25 -36.19
C ASP A 346 -6.91 -15.97 -35.85
N TYR A 347 -5.63 -16.09 -35.47
CA TYR A 347 -4.67 -14.98 -35.37
C TYR A 347 -4.53 -14.27 -36.70
N ASN A 348 -4.30 -15.03 -37.78
CA ASN A 348 -4.19 -14.47 -39.13
C ASN A 348 -5.47 -13.75 -39.61
N ARG A 349 -6.62 -14.09 -39.02
CA ARG A 349 -7.93 -13.45 -39.25
C ARG A 349 -8.25 -12.30 -38.30
N ASP A 350 -7.30 -11.93 -37.43
CA ASP A 350 -7.46 -10.80 -36.50
C ASP A 350 -8.55 -11.02 -35.43
N ALA A 351 -8.71 -12.27 -34.96
CA ALA A 351 -9.81 -12.63 -34.06
C ALA A 351 -9.83 -11.86 -32.71
N TRP A 352 -8.66 -11.49 -32.18
CA TRP A 352 -8.50 -10.91 -30.83
C TRP A 352 -8.11 -9.43 -30.81
N HIS A 353 -7.57 -8.89 -31.90
CA HIS A 353 -6.99 -7.55 -31.94
C HIS A 353 -8.02 -6.46 -32.26
N ARG A 354 -8.95 -6.27 -31.32
CA ARG A 354 -10.07 -5.33 -31.47
C ARG A 354 -9.64 -3.88 -31.21
N GLY A 355 -10.50 -2.94 -31.60
CA GLY A 355 -10.29 -1.52 -31.33
C GLY A 355 -9.16 -0.88 -32.15
N GLY A 356 -8.76 -1.52 -33.26
CA GLY A 356 -7.73 -1.01 -34.16
C GLY A 356 -6.29 -1.24 -33.71
N ARG A 357 -6.06 -2.04 -32.66
CA ARG A 357 -4.71 -2.50 -32.32
C ARG A 357 -4.23 -3.46 -33.43
N PRO A 358 -3.07 -3.22 -34.07
CA PRO A 358 -2.54 -4.17 -35.04
C PRO A 358 -1.92 -5.38 -34.35
N ARG A 359 -1.87 -6.51 -35.04
CA ARG A 359 -1.08 -7.68 -34.64
C ARG A 359 0.41 -7.36 -34.66
N VAL A 360 1.15 -7.85 -33.66
CA VAL A 360 2.60 -7.58 -33.56
C VAL A 360 3.41 -8.44 -34.53
N PHE A 361 3.02 -9.71 -34.71
CA PHE A 361 3.81 -10.71 -35.46
C PHE A 361 3.33 -10.98 -36.89
N GLY A 362 2.49 -10.11 -37.46
CA GLY A 362 2.06 -10.24 -38.86
C GLY A 362 1.22 -11.49 -39.14
N THR A 363 1.54 -12.20 -40.23
CA THR A 363 0.89 -13.46 -40.63
C THR A 363 1.79 -14.63 -40.26
N LEU A 364 1.26 -15.58 -39.50
CA LEU A 364 1.93 -16.82 -39.14
C LEU A 364 1.78 -17.87 -40.25
N PRO A 365 2.79 -18.73 -40.48
CA PRO A 365 2.64 -19.86 -41.40
C PRO A 365 1.57 -20.85 -40.89
N GLU A 366 0.86 -21.50 -41.81
CA GLU A 366 -0.02 -22.61 -41.46
C GLU A 366 0.77 -23.77 -40.84
N GLY A 367 0.14 -24.56 -39.96
CA GLY A 367 0.77 -25.69 -39.28
C GLY A 367 0.49 -25.71 -37.78
N ASP A 368 1.17 -26.57 -37.06
CA ASP A 368 1.00 -26.83 -35.62
C ASP A 368 2.28 -26.61 -34.80
N GLU A 369 3.31 -26.02 -35.40
CA GLU A 369 4.59 -25.77 -34.73
C GLU A 369 4.48 -24.67 -33.65
N LEU A 370 5.02 -24.94 -32.47
CA LEU A 370 5.18 -23.97 -31.38
C LEU A 370 6.54 -23.27 -31.45
N ASP A 371 6.84 -22.68 -32.61
CA ASP A 371 8.04 -21.86 -32.79
C ASP A 371 7.96 -20.54 -32.00
N ALA A 372 9.10 -19.84 -31.88
CA ALA A 372 9.17 -18.58 -31.14
C ALA A 372 8.19 -17.51 -31.67
N ALA A 373 7.91 -17.50 -32.98
CA ALA A 373 6.95 -16.57 -33.57
C ALA A 373 5.52 -16.88 -33.09
N THR A 374 5.14 -18.16 -33.04
CA THR A 374 3.83 -18.62 -32.57
C THR A 374 3.68 -18.38 -31.08
N LEU A 375 4.70 -18.71 -30.27
CA LEU A 375 4.69 -18.45 -28.83
C LEU A 375 4.49 -16.95 -28.52
N ASN A 376 5.23 -16.07 -29.21
CA ASN A 376 5.08 -14.64 -29.01
C ASN A 376 3.72 -14.11 -29.55
N ALA A 377 3.20 -14.68 -30.63
CA ALA A 377 1.86 -14.35 -31.12
C ALA A 377 0.76 -14.78 -30.15
N ILE A 378 0.91 -15.92 -29.46
CA ILE A 378 0.00 -16.34 -28.38
C ILE A 378 0.02 -15.31 -27.26
N VAL A 379 1.20 -14.82 -26.85
CA VAL A 379 1.34 -13.75 -25.84
C VAL A 379 0.66 -12.46 -26.29
N ASP A 380 0.86 -12.04 -27.55
CA ASP A 380 0.22 -10.86 -28.14
C ASP A 380 -1.31 -10.96 -28.15
N ALA A 381 -1.84 -12.09 -28.63
CA ALA A 381 -3.28 -12.35 -28.66
C ALA A 381 -3.89 -12.44 -27.27
N TYR A 382 -3.22 -13.14 -26.34
CA TYR A 382 -3.66 -13.21 -24.94
C TYR A 382 -3.71 -11.82 -24.31
N HIS A 383 -2.67 -11.01 -24.53
CA HIS A 383 -2.66 -9.63 -24.07
C HIS A 383 -3.79 -8.83 -24.73
N ALA A 384 -4.01 -8.96 -26.04
CA ALA A 384 -5.09 -8.26 -26.75
C ALA A 384 -6.49 -8.61 -26.24
N GLU A 385 -6.74 -9.89 -25.99
CA GLU A 385 -8.03 -10.40 -25.49
C GLU A 385 -8.29 -9.95 -24.04
N MET A 386 -7.27 -10.05 -23.18
CA MET A 386 -7.45 -9.82 -21.75
C MET A 386 -7.32 -8.35 -21.35
N SER A 387 -6.75 -7.49 -22.20
CA SER A 387 -6.42 -6.11 -21.80
C SER A 387 -7.63 -5.25 -21.48
N GLY A 388 -7.50 -4.51 -20.37
CA GLY A 388 -8.36 -3.42 -19.99
C GLY A 388 -8.09 -2.13 -20.77
N ARG A 389 -8.67 -1.03 -20.27
CA ARG A 389 -8.57 0.31 -20.86
C ARG A 389 -8.32 1.38 -19.79
N VAL A 390 -7.76 0.99 -18.66
CA VAL A 390 -7.48 1.93 -17.57
C VAL A 390 -6.34 2.84 -18.02
N LYS A 391 -6.59 4.16 -18.05
CA LYS A 391 -5.57 5.09 -18.53
C LYS A 391 -4.34 5.07 -17.61
N PRO A 392 -3.10 5.05 -18.14
CA PRO A 392 -1.88 5.08 -17.31
C PRO A 392 -1.81 6.21 -16.27
N ALA A 393 -2.41 7.37 -16.57
CA ALA A 393 -2.47 8.52 -15.65
C ALA A 393 -3.30 8.27 -14.38
N ARG A 394 -4.13 7.21 -14.36
CA ARG A 394 -4.90 6.80 -13.18
C ARG A 394 -4.03 6.16 -12.12
N PHE A 395 -2.86 5.66 -12.48
CA PHE A 395 -2.00 4.97 -11.54
C PHE A 395 -1.22 5.98 -10.68
N ALA A 396 -1.15 5.71 -9.38
CA ALA A 396 -0.39 6.48 -8.40
C ALA A 396 1.05 5.97 -8.33
N GLY A 397 1.94 6.86 -7.89
CA GLY A 397 3.35 6.58 -7.70
C GLY A 397 4.08 5.94 -8.88
N PRO A 398 4.92 4.91 -8.65
CA PRO A 398 5.65 4.20 -9.71
C PRO A 398 4.75 3.31 -10.58
N LYS A 399 3.42 3.45 -10.46
CA LYS A 399 2.34 2.71 -11.14
C LYS A 399 2.17 1.26 -10.71
N HIS A 400 3.28 0.55 -10.52
CA HIS A 400 3.32 -0.79 -9.95
C HIS A 400 4.52 -0.94 -9.02
N VAL A 401 4.39 -1.80 -8.00
CA VAL A 401 5.44 -2.08 -7.02
C VAL A 401 5.41 -3.57 -6.66
N GLY A 402 6.56 -4.23 -6.67
CA GLY A 402 6.73 -5.52 -6.02
C GLY A 402 6.94 -5.36 -4.52
N CYS A 403 6.09 -5.95 -3.69
CA CYS A 403 6.27 -6.02 -2.23
C CYS A 403 6.98 -7.30 -1.76
N GLY A 404 7.13 -8.29 -2.64
CA GLY A 404 7.67 -9.60 -2.28
C GLY A 404 6.85 -10.26 -1.17
N GLU A 405 7.56 -10.89 -0.24
CA GLU A 405 6.99 -11.63 0.90
C GLU A 405 6.68 -10.74 2.12
N LEU A 406 6.86 -9.41 2.02
CA LEU A 406 6.84 -8.51 3.18
C LEU A 406 5.44 -8.28 3.77
N ASN A 407 4.38 -8.60 3.01
CA ASN A 407 2.99 -8.33 3.39
C ASN A 407 2.10 -9.57 3.20
N PRO A 408 2.32 -10.64 3.98
CA PRO A 408 1.47 -11.82 3.91
C PRO A 408 0.06 -11.51 4.43
N ILE A 409 -0.96 -12.21 3.92
CA ILE A 409 -2.36 -12.12 4.42
C ILE A 409 -2.79 -13.33 5.26
N GLY A 410 -1.92 -14.35 5.36
CA GLY A 410 -2.13 -15.55 6.15
C GLY A 410 -1.00 -16.55 5.89
N ASP A 411 -1.16 -17.76 6.40
CA ASP A 411 -0.15 -18.83 6.30
C ASP A 411 -0.21 -19.58 4.95
N SER A 412 -1.30 -19.42 4.20
CA SER A 412 -1.48 -20.03 2.89
C SER A 412 -0.54 -19.41 1.85
N HIS A 413 0.38 -20.22 1.30
CA HIS A 413 1.23 -19.77 0.19
C HIS A 413 0.43 -19.32 -1.03
N ALA A 414 -0.68 -20.00 -1.33
CA ALA A 414 -1.56 -19.64 -2.44
C ALA A 414 -2.08 -18.20 -2.29
N ASP A 415 -2.63 -17.86 -1.12
CA ASP A 415 -3.22 -16.53 -0.88
C ASP A 415 -2.18 -15.41 -0.94
N ASN A 416 -0.92 -15.73 -0.62
CA ASN A 416 0.18 -14.77 -0.69
C ASN A 416 0.70 -14.52 -2.13
N ARG A 417 0.43 -15.41 -3.08
CA ARG A 417 0.78 -15.26 -4.52
C ARG A 417 -0.24 -14.40 -5.24
N ARG A 418 -0.32 -13.13 -4.83
CA ARG A 418 -1.38 -12.20 -5.26
C ARG A 418 -0.85 -10.90 -5.84
N VAL A 419 -1.75 -10.17 -6.48
CA VAL A 419 -1.60 -8.73 -6.71
C VAL A 419 -2.76 -8.01 -6.02
N THR A 420 -2.47 -6.86 -5.43
CA THR A 420 -3.45 -6.01 -4.75
C THR A 420 -3.63 -4.70 -5.50
N LEU A 421 -4.87 -4.35 -5.84
CA LEU A 421 -5.22 -2.98 -6.23
C LEU A 421 -5.51 -2.18 -4.97
N ALA A 422 -4.73 -1.15 -4.69
CA ALA A 422 -5.11 -0.14 -3.73
C ALA A 422 -5.78 1.02 -4.48
N ILE A 423 -6.99 1.35 -4.07
CA ILE A 423 -7.80 2.41 -4.66
C ILE A 423 -7.80 3.57 -3.69
N TYR A 424 -7.23 4.67 -4.12
CA TYR A 424 -7.16 5.93 -3.41
C TYR A 424 -8.13 6.94 -4.03
N GLY A 425 -8.56 7.94 -3.26
CA GLY A 425 -9.25 9.11 -3.79
C GLY A 425 -8.28 10.16 -4.35
N ALA A 426 -8.75 11.41 -4.43
CA ALA A 426 -7.96 12.55 -4.90
C ALA A 426 -6.65 12.79 -4.12
N ASP A 427 -6.59 12.34 -2.86
CA ASP A 427 -5.44 12.50 -1.98
C ASP A 427 -4.36 11.41 -2.16
N ALA A 428 -4.41 10.58 -3.20
CA ALA A 428 -3.49 9.47 -3.41
C ALA A 428 -2.01 9.84 -3.17
N PRO A 429 -1.16 8.93 -2.63
CA PRO A 429 0.23 9.23 -2.38
C PRO A 429 0.96 9.65 -3.66
N ASP A 430 1.81 10.67 -3.55
CA ASP A 430 2.66 11.10 -4.66
C ASP A 430 3.76 10.06 -4.94
N ALA A 431 4.35 10.07 -6.14
CA ALA A 431 5.45 9.15 -6.47
C ALA A 431 6.63 9.23 -5.51
N ALA A 432 6.91 10.42 -4.98
CA ALA A 432 7.91 10.55 -3.95
C ALA A 432 7.56 9.72 -2.72
N ASP A 433 6.30 9.67 -2.28
CA ASP A 433 5.89 9.05 -1.01
C ASP A 433 6.15 7.54 -0.92
N TYR A 434 6.31 6.85 -2.05
CA TYR A 434 6.64 5.44 -2.12
C TYR A 434 8.12 5.24 -1.77
N PRO A 435 8.46 4.52 -0.68
CA PRO A 435 9.85 4.25 -0.35
C PRO A 435 10.47 3.17 -1.25
N CYS A 436 9.62 2.37 -1.91
CA CYS A 436 10.03 1.23 -2.71
C CYS A 436 10.80 1.67 -3.96
N SER A 437 11.94 1.04 -4.21
CA SER A 437 12.64 1.10 -5.48
C SER A 437 12.39 -0.18 -6.28
N ALA A 438 12.37 -0.06 -7.61
CA ALA A 438 12.16 -1.18 -8.51
C ALA A 438 13.32 -2.18 -8.37
N GLY A 439 12.98 -3.44 -8.10
CA GLY A 439 13.98 -4.51 -7.95
C GLY A 439 14.95 -4.37 -6.78
N ASP A 440 14.71 -3.48 -5.81
CA ASP A 440 15.55 -3.35 -4.60
C ASP A 440 14.70 -3.59 -3.35
N ALA A 441 14.90 -4.73 -2.69
CA ALA A 441 14.21 -5.05 -1.46
C ALA A 441 14.70 -4.22 -0.27
N ALA A 442 15.96 -3.78 -0.27
CA ALA A 442 16.53 -2.99 0.83
C ALA A 442 15.94 -1.58 0.91
N ALA A 443 15.39 -1.06 -0.19
CA ALA A 443 14.63 0.18 -0.20
C ALA A 443 13.30 0.10 0.58
N CYS A 444 12.79 -1.12 0.85
CA CYS A 444 11.55 -1.28 1.59
C CYS A 444 11.76 -0.99 3.09
N GLN A 445 10.88 -0.16 3.66
CA GLN A 445 10.89 0.12 5.09
C GLN A 445 10.17 -1.01 5.84
N VAL A 446 10.93 -1.96 6.37
CA VAL A 446 10.40 -3.18 7.02
C VAL A 446 10.57 -3.09 8.54
N ASP A 447 9.48 -3.30 9.29
CA ASP A 447 9.50 -3.40 10.75
C ASP A 447 8.63 -4.58 11.24
N GLU A 448 8.59 -4.82 12.56
CA GLU A 448 7.85 -5.93 13.19
C GLU A 448 6.43 -5.53 13.65
N GLY A 449 5.92 -4.37 13.21
CA GLY A 449 4.70 -3.73 13.73
C GLY A 449 3.36 -4.37 13.32
N GLY A 450 3.33 -5.65 12.94
CA GLY A 450 2.10 -6.38 12.58
C GLY A 450 2.29 -7.44 11.50
N VAL A 451 1.18 -7.94 10.96
CA VAL A 451 1.18 -8.96 9.87
C VAL A 451 1.82 -8.39 8.59
N PHE A 452 1.54 -7.12 8.27
CA PHE A 452 2.19 -6.40 7.18
C PHE A 452 3.46 -5.73 7.69
N ARG A 453 4.61 -6.22 7.22
CA ARG A 453 5.93 -5.77 7.66
C ARG A 453 6.40 -4.53 6.92
N CYS A 454 5.93 -4.30 5.69
CA CYS A 454 6.23 -3.04 4.98
C CYS A 454 5.43 -1.90 5.60
N ARG A 455 6.15 -0.95 6.19
CA ARG A 455 5.57 0.20 6.89
C ARG A 455 4.66 1.06 6.02
N PHE A 456 5.10 1.38 4.80
CA PHE A 456 4.27 2.13 3.84
C PHE A 456 2.97 1.39 3.56
N TYR A 457 3.05 0.09 3.31
CA TYR A 457 1.88 -0.74 3.01
C TYR A 457 0.90 -0.70 4.18
N ARG A 458 1.36 -0.97 5.40
CA ARG A 458 0.53 -0.94 6.61
C ARG A 458 -0.12 0.42 6.88
N GLU A 459 0.59 1.52 6.64
CA GLU A 459 0.09 2.87 6.90
C GLU A 459 -0.88 3.38 5.83
N ARG A 460 -0.69 2.98 4.57
CA ARG A 460 -1.44 3.52 3.43
C ARG A 460 -2.50 2.58 2.88
N ILE A 461 -2.41 1.29 3.15
CA ILE A 461 -3.27 0.26 2.57
C ILE A 461 -3.95 -0.51 3.70
N ARG A 462 -5.28 -0.39 3.76
CA ARG A 462 -6.10 -1.09 4.74
C ARG A 462 -6.65 -2.38 4.15
N GLU A 463 -5.81 -3.41 4.09
CA GLU A 463 -6.23 -4.73 3.59
C GLU A 463 -7.18 -5.48 4.55
N GLN A 464 -7.38 -4.98 5.77
CA GLN A 464 -8.21 -5.62 6.80
C GLN A 464 -9.73 -5.47 6.60
N SER A 465 -10.19 -4.63 5.67
CA SER A 465 -11.62 -4.46 5.33
C SER A 465 -11.99 -5.11 3.99
N VAL A 466 -11.17 -6.03 3.51
CA VAL A 466 -11.38 -6.70 2.23
C VAL A 466 -12.39 -7.82 2.42
N THR A 467 -13.57 -7.67 1.85
CA THR A 467 -14.34 -8.83 1.40
C THR A 467 -13.45 -9.55 0.39
N HIS A 468 -12.95 -10.74 0.72
CA HIS A 468 -12.34 -11.68 -0.23
C HIS A 468 -13.39 -12.19 -1.24
N GLU A 469 -14.29 -11.33 -1.69
CA GLU A 469 -15.21 -11.58 -2.78
C GLU A 469 -14.41 -11.54 -4.09
N LEU A 470 -13.50 -12.50 -4.24
CA LEU A 470 -13.17 -12.98 -5.57
C LEU A 470 -14.48 -13.55 -6.08
N PHE A 471 -15.16 -12.77 -6.92
CA PHE A 471 -16.34 -13.27 -7.61
C PHE A 471 -15.92 -14.56 -8.32
N PRO A 472 -16.59 -15.68 -8.06
CA PRO A 472 -16.21 -16.95 -8.63
C PRO A 472 -16.20 -16.83 -10.16
N PHE A 473 -14.99 -16.86 -10.72
CA PHE A 473 -14.78 -16.87 -12.16
C PHE A 473 -14.70 -18.32 -12.64
N TRP A 474 -15.61 -18.68 -13.54
CA TRP A 474 -15.69 -20.01 -14.15
C TRP A 474 -16.07 -19.89 -15.63
N ASP A 475 -15.28 -20.47 -16.53
CA ASP A 475 -15.63 -20.63 -17.95
C ASP A 475 -15.42 -22.10 -18.36
N PHE A 476 -16.51 -22.80 -18.65
CA PHE A 476 -16.54 -24.24 -18.85
C PHE A 476 -16.44 -24.63 -20.32
N GLU A 477 -15.67 -25.67 -20.61
CA GLU A 477 -15.60 -26.23 -21.94
C GLU A 477 -15.54 -27.76 -21.92
N TRP A 478 -16.17 -28.33 -22.95
CA TRP A 478 -16.14 -29.76 -23.25
C TRP A 478 -15.42 -29.96 -24.57
N LEU A 479 -14.44 -30.86 -24.59
CA LEU A 479 -13.72 -31.21 -25.81
C LEU A 479 -13.71 -32.73 -25.99
N ARG A 480 -14.21 -33.21 -27.12
CA ARG A 480 -14.03 -34.61 -27.49
C ARG A 480 -12.62 -34.80 -28.00
N THR A 481 -11.84 -35.67 -27.35
CA THR A 481 -10.49 -35.97 -27.77
C THR A 481 -10.48 -36.94 -28.96
N HIS A 482 -9.34 -37.02 -29.66
CA HIS A 482 -9.12 -38.00 -30.73
C HIS A 482 -9.20 -39.46 -30.23
N SER A 483 -9.02 -39.70 -28.93
CA SER A 483 -9.14 -41.02 -28.30
C SER A 483 -10.59 -41.38 -27.95
N GLY A 484 -11.55 -40.51 -28.27
CA GLY A 484 -12.96 -40.71 -27.94
C GLY A 484 -13.32 -40.40 -26.48
N LYS A 485 -12.41 -39.80 -25.72
CA LYS A 485 -12.64 -39.36 -24.35
C LYS A 485 -13.24 -37.95 -24.33
N ALA A 486 -13.80 -37.54 -23.20
CA ALA A 486 -14.17 -36.15 -22.95
C ALA A 486 -13.11 -35.47 -22.10
N HIS A 487 -12.50 -34.43 -22.63
CA HIS A 487 -11.74 -33.47 -21.84
C HIS A 487 -12.69 -32.44 -21.26
N LEU A 488 -12.69 -32.32 -19.94
CA LEU A 488 -13.46 -31.35 -19.18
C LEU A 488 -12.49 -30.25 -18.75
N SER A 489 -12.70 -29.00 -19.13
CA SER A 489 -11.85 -27.90 -18.68
C SER A 489 -12.67 -26.70 -18.21
N VAL A 490 -12.11 -25.98 -17.24
CA VAL A 490 -12.71 -24.77 -16.67
C VAL A 490 -11.63 -23.73 -16.45
N LEU A 491 -11.77 -22.53 -17.01
CA LEU A 491 -10.97 -21.39 -16.56
C LEU A 491 -11.44 -20.99 -15.16
N THR A 492 -10.52 -20.78 -14.25
CA THR A 492 -10.80 -20.48 -12.85
C THR A 492 -9.77 -19.52 -12.26
N HIS A 493 -10.13 -18.92 -11.13
CA HIS A 493 -9.24 -18.09 -10.31
C HIS A 493 -8.60 -18.89 -9.16
N LEU A 494 -8.98 -20.17 -9.01
CA LEU A 494 -8.47 -21.03 -7.96
C LEU A 494 -6.99 -21.35 -8.14
N ALA A 495 -6.29 -21.51 -7.01
CA ALA A 495 -4.89 -21.86 -6.99
C ALA A 495 -4.63 -23.29 -7.50
N ASP A 496 -3.44 -23.50 -8.05
CA ASP A 496 -2.99 -24.79 -8.53
C ASP A 496 -3.11 -25.88 -7.46
N THR A 497 -3.66 -27.03 -7.84
CA THR A 497 -3.89 -28.17 -6.96
C THR A 497 -4.01 -29.47 -7.74
N ASN A 498 -3.77 -30.60 -7.08
CA ASN A 498 -4.05 -31.95 -7.61
C ASN A 498 -5.36 -32.53 -7.10
N ASP A 499 -6.07 -31.79 -6.24
CA ASP A 499 -7.23 -32.29 -5.51
C ASP A 499 -8.54 -31.72 -6.07
N ALA A 500 -8.55 -31.35 -7.36
CA ALA A 500 -9.79 -30.91 -7.99
C ALA A 500 -10.68 -32.11 -8.32
N ARG A 501 -11.96 -31.98 -8.02
CA ARG A 501 -12.95 -33.04 -8.25
C ARG A 501 -13.94 -32.61 -9.31
N PHE A 502 -14.01 -33.37 -10.40
CA PHE A 502 -15.03 -33.20 -11.43
C PHE A 502 -16.14 -34.22 -11.21
N VAL A 503 -17.39 -33.77 -11.22
CA VAL A 503 -18.55 -34.66 -11.16
C VAL A 503 -19.45 -34.39 -12.34
N VAL A 504 -19.55 -35.38 -13.23
CA VAL A 504 -20.46 -35.35 -14.37
C VAL A 504 -21.81 -35.82 -13.89
N ARG A 505 -22.84 -35.00 -14.15
CA ARG A 505 -24.22 -35.30 -13.80
C ARG A 505 -25.12 -35.15 -15.00
N ARG A 506 -26.30 -35.73 -14.87
CA ARG A 506 -27.41 -35.57 -15.78
C ARG A 506 -28.62 -35.11 -14.98
N ALA A 507 -29.13 -33.92 -15.26
CA ALA A 507 -30.29 -33.36 -14.58
C ALA A 507 -31.13 -32.50 -15.52
N ARG A 508 -32.36 -32.24 -15.11
CA ARG A 508 -33.19 -31.21 -15.73
C ARG A 508 -32.59 -29.84 -15.37
N PRO A 509 -32.56 -28.88 -16.31
CA PRO A 509 -32.17 -27.52 -15.97
C PRO A 509 -33.17 -26.93 -14.99
N GLU A 510 -32.71 -26.54 -13.80
CA GLU A 510 -33.50 -25.76 -12.86
C GLU A 510 -33.27 -24.27 -13.13
N ALA A 511 -34.33 -23.46 -13.15
CA ALA A 511 -34.24 -22.04 -13.48
C ALA A 511 -33.39 -21.25 -12.47
N ASP A 512 -33.41 -21.66 -11.20
CA ASP A 512 -32.78 -20.97 -10.08
C ASP A 512 -31.54 -21.69 -9.55
N ALA A 513 -30.98 -22.63 -10.32
CA ALA A 513 -29.73 -23.29 -9.93
C ALA A 513 -28.59 -22.27 -9.90
N GLN A 514 -27.89 -22.21 -8.75
CA GLN A 514 -26.63 -21.48 -8.66
C GLN A 514 -25.60 -22.16 -9.56
N ASP A 515 -24.89 -21.36 -10.36
CA ASP A 515 -23.84 -21.86 -11.26
C ASP A 515 -22.47 -21.89 -10.57
N SER A 516 -22.34 -21.32 -9.36
CA SER A 516 -21.12 -21.39 -8.53
C SER A 516 -21.43 -21.01 -7.08
N GLY A 517 -20.50 -21.32 -6.18
CA GLY A 517 -20.56 -20.90 -4.79
C GLY A 517 -19.43 -21.48 -3.95
N ASP A 518 -19.46 -21.15 -2.66
CA ASP A 518 -18.58 -21.71 -1.65
C ASP A 518 -19.22 -22.95 -0.99
N GLY A 519 -18.38 -23.76 -0.34
CA GLY A 519 -18.76 -24.98 0.34
C GLY A 519 -18.98 -26.18 -0.59
N PRO A 520 -19.84 -27.14 -0.18
CA PRO A 520 -20.07 -28.35 -0.97
C PRO A 520 -20.86 -28.06 -2.25
N ALA A 521 -20.41 -28.63 -3.37
CA ALA A 521 -21.12 -28.53 -4.65
C ALA A 521 -22.53 -29.15 -4.57
N PRO A 522 -23.53 -28.59 -5.31
CA PRO A 522 -24.86 -29.16 -5.43
C PRO A 522 -24.84 -30.63 -5.86
N THR A 523 -25.79 -31.39 -5.33
CA THR A 523 -25.96 -32.83 -5.60
C THR A 523 -27.18 -33.13 -6.47
N ASP A 524 -27.72 -32.11 -7.15
CA ASP A 524 -28.86 -32.26 -8.03
C ASP A 524 -28.52 -33.10 -9.27
N GLY A 525 -29.47 -33.95 -9.67
CA GLY A 525 -29.31 -34.84 -10.81
C GLY A 525 -28.69 -36.19 -10.49
N ARG A 526 -28.66 -37.04 -11.52
CA ARG A 526 -28.03 -38.35 -11.46
C ARG A 526 -26.52 -38.20 -11.68
N GLU A 527 -25.72 -38.68 -10.74
CA GLU A 527 -24.28 -38.82 -10.92
C GLU A 527 -23.98 -39.87 -11.99
N ILE A 528 -23.18 -39.46 -12.97
CA ILE A 528 -22.75 -40.29 -14.11
C ILE A 528 -21.31 -40.73 -13.91
N ALA A 529 -20.44 -39.81 -13.51
CA ALA A 529 -19.03 -40.09 -13.25
C ALA A 529 -18.45 -39.10 -12.23
N VAL A 530 -17.49 -39.57 -11.44
CA VAL A 530 -16.58 -38.74 -10.64
C VAL A 530 -15.19 -38.92 -11.23
N VAL A 531 -14.56 -37.82 -11.63
CA VAL A 531 -13.28 -37.82 -12.33
C VAL A 531 -12.29 -36.98 -11.52
N PRO A 532 -11.14 -37.54 -11.12
CA PRO A 532 -10.09 -36.74 -10.51
C PRO A 532 -9.55 -35.76 -11.56
N GLY A 533 -9.34 -34.52 -11.14
CA GLY A 533 -8.79 -33.46 -11.97
C GLY A 533 -7.75 -32.67 -11.23
N LEU A 534 -7.22 -31.65 -11.90
CA LEU A 534 -6.18 -30.81 -11.35
C LEU A 534 -6.32 -29.38 -11.87
N ILE A 535 -5.75 -28.42 -11.15
CA ILE A 535 -5.74 -27.00 -11.51
C ILE A 535 -4.31 -26.60 -11.81
N ARG A 536 -4.07 -26.02 -12.99
CA ARG A 536 -2.78 -25.45 -13.40
C ARG A 536 -2.98 -24.13 -14.12
N ASN A 537 -2.22 -23.12 -13.72
CA ASN A 537 -2.21 -21.80 -14.35
C ASN A 537 -3.62 -21.19 -14.49
N GLY A 538 -4.50 -21.46 -13.51
CA GLY A 538 -5.91 -21.03 -13.52
C GLY A 538 -6.80 -21.81 -14.48
N VAL A 539 -6.42 -23.03 -14.88
CA VAL A 539 -7.29 -23.95 -15.63
C VAL A 539 -7.45 -25.24 -14.85
N ALA A 540 -8.68 -25.53 -14.42
CA ALA A 540 -9.06 -26.83 -13.91
C ALA A 540 -9.32 -27.76 -15.09
N TYR A 541 -8.77 -28.98 -15.10
CA TYR A 541 -9.10 -29.97 -16.12
C TYR A 541 -9.13 -31.41 -15.63
N ALA A 542 -9.86 -32.24 -16.36
CA ALA A 542 -9.96 -33.68 -16.15
C ALA A 542 -10.23 -34.41 -17.47
N LEU A 543 -9.82 -35.68 -17.54
CA LEU A 543 -10.04 -36.55 -18.70
C LEU A 543 -11.00 -37.68 -18.35
N TRP A 544 -12.18 -37.68 -18.96
CA TRP A 544 -13.25 -38.64 -18.69
C TRP A 544 -13.37 -39.71 -19.78
N GLU A 545 -13.27 -40.98 -19.38
CA GLU A 545 -13.61 -42.15 -20.18
C GLU A 545 -15.14 -42.29 -20.30
N LEU A 546 -15.68 -42.02 -21.49
CA LEU A 546 -17.12 -41.99 -21.75
C LEU A 546 -17.84 -43.32 -21.47
N GLY A 547 -17.17 -44.45 -21.69
CA GLY A 547 -17.77 -45.77 -21.54
C GLY A 547 -19.00 -45.94 -22.43
N VAL A 548 -20.14 -46.29 -21.84
CA VAL A 548 -21.44 -46.42 -22.56
C VAL A 548 -22.21 -45.10 -22.66
N VAL A 549 -21.74 -44.03 -22.02
CA VAL A 549 -22.41 -42.75 -21.94
C VAL A 549 -21.68 -41.73 -22.79
N ASP A 550 -22.37 -41.15 -23.77
CA ASP A 550 -21.79 -40.14 -24.64
C ASP A 550 -22.46 -38.77 -24.42
N PRO A 551 -21.79 -37.80 -23.74
CA PRO A 551 -22.33 -36.47 -23.52
C PRO A 551 -22.44 -35.67 -24.82
N PHE A 552 -21.76 -36.07 -25.89
CA PHE A 552 -21.87 -35.47 -27.22
C PHE A 552 -22.85 -36.23 -28.14
N ALA A 553 -23.64 -37.15 -27.61
CA ALA A 553 -24.78 -37.70 -28.33
C ALA A 553 -26.04 -36.96 -27.84
N VAL A 554 -26.44 -35.89 -28.54
CA VAL A 554 -27.62 -35.06 -28.18
C VAL A 554 -28.89 -35.90 -28.03
N SER A 555 -29.03 -36.97 -28.81
CA SER A 555 -30.14 -37.91 -28.70
C SER A 555 -30.24 -38.60 -27.33
N LYS A 556 -29.14 -38.64 -26.55
CA LYS A 556 -29.05 -39.18 -25.19
C LYS A 556 -29.30 -38.14 -24.09
N TRP A 557 -29.57 -36.88 -24.44
CA TRP A 557 -29.93 -35.83 -23.49
C TRP A 557 -31.40 -35.88 -23.08
N PHE A 558 -32.16 -36.80 -23.65
CA PHE A 558 -33.60 -36.87 -23.51
C PHE A 558 -33.98 -38.18 -22.84
N ASP A 559 -34.60 -38.12 -21.66
CA ASP A 559 -35.17 -39.29 -21.01
C ASP A 559 -36.50 -39.67 -21.65
N ASP A 560 -36.77 -40.98 -21.74
CA ASP A 560 -38.10 -41.45 -22.07
C ASP A 560 -39.05 -41.00 -20.94
N ALA A 561 -40.14 -40.33 -21.30
CA ALA A 561 -41.11 -39.83 -20.34
C ALA A 561 -41.73 -40.97 -19.54
N ALA A 562 -42.32 -40.64 -18.37
CA ALA A 562 -43.23 -41.55 -17.69
C ALA A 562 -44.27 -42.11 -18.68
N SER A 563 -44.54 -43.43 -18.57
CA SER A 563 -45.35 -44.19 -19.52
C SER A 563 -46.64 -43.46 -19.92
N GLY A 564 -46.76 -43.12 -21.21
CA GLY A 564 -47.94 -42.45 -21.78
C GLY A 564 -47.73 -41.00 -22.22
N SER A 565 -46.60 -40.36 -21.89
CA SER A 565 -46.24 -39.04 -22.43
C SER A 565 -45.32 -39.15 -23.65
N LEU A 566 -45.66 -38.43 -24.73
CA LEU A 566 -44.83 -38.30 -25.94
C LEU A 566 -43.67 -37.30 -25.78
N LEU A 567 -43.66 -36.52 -24.68
CA LEU A 567 -42.64 -35.52 -24.40
C LEU A 567 -41.45 -36.18 -23.72
N ARG A 568 -40.32 -36.27 -24.44
CA ARG A 568 -39.07 -36.62 -23.79
C ARG A 568 -38.59 -35.50 -22.91
N GLU A 569 -38.07 -35.87 -21.75
CA GLU A 569 -37.63 -34.89 -20.78
C GLU A 569 -36.19 -34.47 -21.04
N TYR A 570 -35.99 -33.16 -21.21
CA TYR A 570 -34.66 -32.60 -21.40
C TYR A 570 -33.85 -32.69 -20.11
N ALA A 571 -32.86 -33.58 -20.11
CA ALA A 571 -31.92 -33.81 -19.03
C ALA A 571 -30.50 -33.90 -19.61
N PRO A 572 -29.89 -32.75 -19.98
CA PRO A 572 -28.56 -32.72 -20.54
C PRO A 572 -27.50 -33.15 -19.51
N TYR A 573 -26.31 -33.48 -20.02
CA TYR A 573 -25.14 -33.63 -19.18
C TYR A 573 -24.61 -32.26 -18.77
N PHE A 574 -24.08 -32.15 -17.57
CA PHE A 574 -23.24 -31.04 -17.13
C PHE A 574 -22.15 -31.60 -16.24
N PHE A 575 -21.12 -30.81 -15.95
CA PHE A 575 -20.17 -31.18 -14.90
C PHE A 575 -20.00 -30.06 -13.90
N THR A 576 -19.78 -30.43 -12.64
CA THR A 576 -19.34 -29.53 -11.60
C THR A 576 -17.86 -29.76 -11.33
N VAL A 577 -17.11 -28.70 -11.09
CA VAL A 577 -15.75 -28.76 -10.54
C VAL A 577 -15.79 -28.24 -9.11
N ALA A 578 -15.09 -28.89 -8.20
CA ALA A 578 -14.94 -28.44 -6.81
C ALA A 578 -13.46 -28.54 -6.39
N ALA A 579 -12.96 -27.49 -5.75
CA ALA A 579 -11.61 -27.39 -5.17
C ALA A 579 -11.56 -26.22 -4.19
N HIS A 580 -10.72 -26.30 -3.15
CA HIS A 580 -10.51 -25.23 -2.16
C HIS A 580 -11.81 -24.66 -1.56
N ASP A 581 -12.75 -25.54 -1.18
CA ASP A 581 -14.09 -25.17 -0.69
C ASP A 581 -14.89 -24.24 -1.61
N ALA A 582 -14.56 -24.22 -2.91
CA ALA A 582 -15.33 -23.53 -3.93
C ALA A 582 -15.75 -24.51 -5.03
N TRP A 583 -16.84 -24.19 -5.70
CA TRP A 583 -17.33 -24.97 -6.82
C TRP A 583 -17.92 -24.12 -7.93
N GLY A 584 -17.90 -24.69 -9.13
CA GLY A 584 -18.57 -24.15 -10.30
C GLY A 584 -19.31 -25.25 -11.06
N ARG A 585 -20.40 -24.88 -11.73
CA ARG A 585 -21.26 -25.74 -12.52
C ARG A 585 -21.29 -25.27 -13.97
N GLY A 586 -20.90 -26.16 -14.88
CA GLY A 586 -20.92 -25.90 -16.30
C GLY A 586 -22.27 -26.11 -16.96
N ALA A 587 -22.36 -25.63 -18.20
CA ALA A 587 -23.42 -25.99 -19.13
C ALA A 587 -23.10 -27.35 -19.81
N PRO A 588 -24.09 -27.97 -20.48
CA PRO A 588 -23.82 -29.05 -21.43
C PRO A 588 -22.81 -28.68 -22.52
N PRO A 589 -22.20 -29.69 -23.18
CA PRO A 589 -21.40 -29.45 -24.38
C PRO A 589 -22.18 -28.61 -25.38
N SER A 590 -21.67 -27.43 -25.73
CA SER A 590 -22.36 -26.55 -26.67
C SER A 590 -22.27 -27.11 -28.09
N TYR A 591 -23.39 -27.12 -28.80
CA TYR A 591 -23.41 -27.26 -30.25
C TYR A 591 -23.57 -25.87 -30.84
N ALA A 592 -22.59 -25.43 -31.64
CA ALA A 592 -22.78 -24.28 -32.50
C ALA A 592 -23.85 -24.65 -33.53
N LEU A 593 -25.07 -24.17 -33.32
CA LEU A 593 -26.10 -24.25 -34.33
C LEU A 593 -25.71 -23.29 -35.44
N GLU A 594 -25.31 -23.83 -36.60
CA GLU A 594 -25.20 -23.02 -37.80
C GLU A 594 -26.53 -22.30 -38.01
N ARG A 595 -26.41 -21.00 -38.27
CA ARG A 595 -27.48 -20.02 -38.47
C ARG A 595 -28.71 -20.66 -39.12
N VAL A 596 -29.75 -20.88 -38.33
CA VAL A 596 -31.04 -21.34 -38.86
C VAL A 596 -31.64 -20.17 -39.64
N THR A 597 -31.45 -20.17 -40.95
CA THR A 597 -31.96 -19.11 -41.82
C THR A 597 -33.43 -19.37 -42.07
N LEU A 598 -34.28 -18.60 -41.39
CA LEU A 598 -35.73 -18.58 -41.59
C LEU A 598 -36.06 -17.82 -42.88
N SER A 599 -35.94 -18.47 -44.03
CA SER A 599 -36.50 -17.93 -45.27
C SER A 599 -38.03 -18.02 -45.19
N ASP A 600 -38.71 -16.88 -45.05
CA ASP A 600 -40.17 -16.70 -45.18
C ASP A 600 -41.09 -17.14 -44.03
N ALA A 601 -40.69 -16.87 -42.79
CA ALA A 601 -41.47 -17.22 -41.60
C ALA A 601 -42.26 -16.04 -41.00
N SER A 602 -43.48 -15.77 -41.49
CA SER A 602 -44.46 -14.91 -40.79
C SER A 602 -45.38 -15.76 -39.91
N GLY A 603 -44.97 -16.03 -38.66
CA GLY A 603 -45.78 -16.78 -37.69
C GLY A 603 -45.00 -17.21 -36.44
N PRO A 604 -45.66 -17.67 -35.36
CA PRO A 604 -44.98 -18.35 -34.27
C PRO A 604 -44.41 -19.67 -34.79
N TRP A 605 -43.22 -20.09 -34.33
CA TRP A 605 -42.62 -21.39 -34.67
C TRP A 605 -42.23 -22.11 -33.38
N ALA A 606 -42.34 -23.43 -33.37
CA ALA A 606 -41.72 -24.25 -32.34
C ALA A 606 -40.37 -24.76 -32.86
N VAL A 607 -39.34 -24.75 -32.01
CA VAL A 607 -38.05 -25.39 -32.30
C VAL A 607 -38.12 -26.81 -31.71
N GLY A 608 -38.05 -27.82 -32.56
CA GLY A 608 -38.01 -29.23 -32.21
C GLY A 608 -36.64 -29.85 -32.48
N LEU A 609 -36.34 -30.98 -31.84
CA LEU A 609 -35.21 -31.85 -32.15
C LEU A 609 -35.73 -33.17 -32.73
N THR A 610 -35.22 -33.60 -33.88
CA THR A 610 -35.54 -34.89 -34.52
C THR A 610 -34.91 -36.06 -33.75
N PRO A 611 -35.34 -37.31 -33.97
CA PRO A 611 -34.69 -38.48 -33.36
C PRO A 611 -33.16 -38.60 -33.61
N PRO A 612 -32.63 -38.21 -34.80
CA PRO A 612 -31.20 -38.06 -35.03
C PRO A 612 -30.52 -36.94 -34.22
N GLY A 613 -31.27 -35.96 -33.72
CA GLY A 613 -30.75 -34.76 -33.06
C GLY A 613 -30.69 -33.52 -33.94
N ASP A 614 -31.31 -33.54 -35.13
CA ASP A 614 -31.40 -32.35 -35.99
C ASP A 614 -32.40 -31.35 -35.39
N ILE A 615 -32.11 -30.06 -35.47
CA ILE A 615 -33.09 -29.04 -35.11
C ILE A 615 -34.04 -28.83 -36.28
N VAL A 616 -35.34 -29.02 -36.02
CA VAL A 616 -36.42 -28.71 -36.96
C VAL A 616 -37.26 -27.57 -36.44
N LEU A 617 -37.60 -26.64 -37.32
CA LEU A 617 -38.62 -25.64 -37.04
C LEU A 617 -39.96 -26.23 -37.47
N VAL A 618 -40.92 -26.22 -36.56
CA VAL A 618 -42.26 -26.79 -36.79
C VAL A 618 -43.27 -25.66 -36.75
N ALA A 619 -44.06 -25.54 -37.81
CA ALA A 619 -45.15 -24.57 -37.83
C ALA A 619 -46.21 -24.98 -36.78
N PRO A 620 -46.90 -24.04 -36.09
CA PRO A 620 -47.89 -24.35 -35.07
C PRO A 620 -49.04 -25.24 -35.58
N ALA A 621 -49.40 -25.08 -36.85
CA ALA A 621 -50.39 -25.91 -37.51
C ALA A 621 -49.90 -27.35 -37.78
N GLU A 622 -48.60 -27.52 -38.10
CA GLU A 622 -47.98 -28.84 -38.24
C GLU A 622 -47.82 -29.53 -36.88
N LEU A 623 -47.56 -28.74 -35.82
CA LEU A 623 -47.57 -29.22 -34.44
C LEU A 623 -48.93 -29.78 -34.02
N ALA A 624 -50.01 -29.14 -34.49
CA ALA A 624 -51.38 -29.55 -34.21
C ALA A 624 -51.85 -30.73 -35.09
N ALA A 625 -51.25 -30.94 -36.26
CA ALA A 625 -51.64 -31.98 -37.23
C ALA A 625 -50.76 -33.23 -37.21
N ALA A 626 -49.59 -33.18 -36.58
CA ALA A 626 -48.67 -34.31 -36.53
C ALA A 626 -49.01 -35.27 -35.37
N GLU A 627 -49.88 -36.25 -35.63
CA GLU A 627 -50.16 -37.35 -34.67
C GLU A 627 -48.93 -38.22 -34.35
N ASP A 628 -47.84 -38.11 -35.14
CA ASP A 628 -46.69 -39.04 -35.13
C ASP A 628 -45.28 -38.41 -34.98
N ARG A 629 -45.13 -37.15 -34.59
CA ARG A 629 -43.78 -36.52 -34.47
C ARG A 629 -43.39 -36.11 -33.06
N ARG A 630 -42.16 -36.51 -32.70
CA ARG A 630 -41.46 -36.21 -31.44
C ARG A 630 -41.05 -34.75 -31.43
N VAL A 631 -41.79 -33.89 -30.73
CA VAL A 631 -41.42 -32.48 -30.58
C VAL A 631 -40.93 -32.24 -29.15
N ALA A 632 -39.63 -32.14 -29.00
CA ALA A 632 -39.05 -31.50 -27.83
C ALA A 632 -39.24 -30.00 -28.00
N ALA A 633 -40.18 -29.39 -27.27
CA ALA A 633 -40.19 -27.94 -27.14
C ALA A 633 -38.94 -27.56 -26.35
N VAL A 634 -37.83 -27.29 -27.04
CA VAL A 634 -36.66 -26.70 -26.41
C VAL A 634 -36.98 -25.22 -26.28
N ARG A 635 -37.55 -24.82 -25.14
CA ARG A 635 -37.40 -23.44 -24.69
C ARG A 635 -35.91 -23.32 -24.37
N VAL A 636 -35.11 -22.96 -25.37
CA VAL A 636 -33.74 -22.51 -25.13
C VAL A 636 -33.91 -21.32 -24.20
N PRO A 637 -33.59 -21.42 -22.90
CA PRO A 637 -33.57 -20.22 -22.11
C PRO A 637 -32.57 -19.32 -22.80
N ALA A 638 -32.92 -18.05 -23.01
CA ALA A 638 -31.95 -17.03 -23.36
C ALA A 638 -30.99 -16.94 -22.17
N ARG A 639 -30.06 -17.89 -22.03
CA ARG A 639 -29.03 -17.83 -21.01
C ARG A 639 -27.93 -16.96 -21.59
N ALA A 640 -27.77 -15.83 -20.92
CA ALA A 640 -26.60 -14.99 -20.90
C ALA A 640 -25.33 -15.86 -20.79
N THR A 641 -24.75 -16.26 -21.92
CA THR A 641 -23.36 -16.74 -21.96
C THR A 641 -22.49 -15.51 -22.15
N GLY A 642 -22.25 -14.83 -21.03
CA GLY A 642 -21.22 -13.82 -20.88
C GLY A 642 -19.86 -14.50 -20.73
N ALA A 643 -19.35 -15.12 -21.79
CA ALA A 643 -17.92 -15.04 -22.03
C ALA A 643 -17.76 -13.71 -22.75
N PHE A 644 -17.34 -12.68 -22.00
CA PHE A 644 -17.15 -11.27 -22.42
C PHE A 644 -18.08 -10.84 -23.56
N GLN A 645 -19.20 -10.14 -23.27
CA GLN A 645 -20.15 -9.70 -24.30
C GLN A 645 -19.45 -9.33 -25.61
N ARG A 646 -19.73 -10.16 -26.63
CA ARG A 646 -18.94 -10.47 -27.82
C ARG A 646 -18.29 -9.32 -28.54
#